data_AF-A0A3M1FWF3-F1
#
_entry.id   AF-A0A3M1FWF3-F1
#
_cell.length_a   1.000
_cell.length_b   1.000
_cell.length_c   1.000
_cell.angle_alpha   90.00
_cell.angle_beta   90.00
_cell.angle_gamma   90.00
#
_symmetry.space_group_name_H-M   'P 1'
#
loop_
_entity.id
_entity.type
_entity.pdbx_description
1 polymer ?
#
loop_
_entity_poly.entity_id
_entity_poly.type
_entity_poly.pdbx_seq_one_letter_code
_entity_poly.pdbx_strand_id
1 'polypeptide(L)'
;MLNKDIHKIGSCGVVPDRFSDRFSSNPKPHRPETTPHRQLTVRGAVFQENTSPHFSSLQHPPPSSYRESEQGAAQSSGEISLQTQELVSFWIKPNGVAEVTLRPPSGKAVVTFNHEMLTQLDKVVGELSSLARRGKLSSVVFKSCGKGCFVAGADIKEFANIETYLDVQRIIKQGQDLFNRVAALPVPTVAVVEGVCLGGGLEFALACDRIVALDSPKTELGFPEVQLGIIPGWGGTQRLPRKIGLPNALKLILTGKRVSVKEAEKIGLVDAAVTNWQDLEQAVEDALLAGKRGGFSEKVSFFDKLTTTFSPLRNAAKKSALRSLKKRISHHFEAPFAALEAVTNGLRWGIEEGLLNERSLVSVLALSPQSHSLVKIFLGTERLKEEGKRAEPWLKKAKVGVVGAGVMGAGIAAAFTKKAGSVAVSDISEEQLERAREHIKRSLKRSKSLTEEEKNKALNALTLGDNSNLSDANLVIEAVVEREDVKRKLFEEISKRNREGIIATNTSSLSVQRLSQGVENPARFAGLHFFNPAEVMKLVEIIPAKETSQETVDRLKRAVTELGKLPVVVRDVPGFLVNRILTPYLNQAVSLLKEGYTVEDIDKAAREFGMPMGPLRLLDEIGLDVAVHVAETISRGYPDRMEYHPEFKKIVEAGLLGKKGNKGFYTYEADKKGRKKEGVNKDIYNLLGVSPERKKAGVDLNYLADRLILPLVNEAVRALDEGVSIGEDFSLSALQVDLASVYGIGFAPFRGGVISYANTLGAKNLLNRLKELERHGPAYKAAYGVWRRAKEGKSFFEEI
;
A
#
# COMPACT_ATOMS: atom_id res chain seq x y z
N MET A 1 -25.96 32.41 -54.05
CA MET A 1 -26.86 33.57 -53.84
C MET A 1 -28.09 33.05 -53.10
N LEU A 2 -28.59 33.59 -51.98
CA LEU A 2 -28.23 34.69 -51.09
C LEU A 2 -29.09 34.51 -49.82
N ASN A 3 -28.49 34.78 -48.64
CA ASN A 3 -29.08 35.29 -47.39
C ASN A 3 -30.00 34.45 -46.44
N LYS A 4 -29.42 34.25 -45.23
CA LYS A 4 -29.81 34.76 -43.90
C LYS A 4 -30.78 34.00 -42.97
N ASP A 5 -30.22 33.70 -41.78
CA ASP A 5 -30.74 33.94 -40.42
C ASP A 5 -31.86 33.00 -39.89
N ILE A 6 -31.91 32.47 -38.64
CA ILE A 6 -31.22 32.80 -37.37
C ILE A 6 -31.59 31.75 -36.26
N HIS A 7 -30.67 31.49 -35.30
CA HIS A 7 -30.80 31.01 -33.87
C HIS A 7 -31.35 29.59 -33.52
N LYS A 8 -30.94 28.85 -32.45
CA LYS A 8 -30.10 29.04 -31.23
C LYS A 8 -29.84 27.68 -30.51
N ILE A 9 -28.89 27.67 -29.55
CA ILE A 9 -28.61 26.77 -28.38
C ILE A 9 -27.60 25.61 -28.64
N GLY A 10 -26.50 25.37 -27.90
CA GLY A 10 -25.91 25.95 -26.68
C GLY A 10 -25.29 24.85 -25.78
N SER A 11 -24.02 25.02 -25.35
CA SER A 11 -23.22 24.23 -24.34
C SER A 11 -22.74 22.83 -24.78
N CYS A 12 -21.59 22.26 -24.42
CA CYS A 12 -20.34 22.53 -23.67
C CYS A 12 -19.42 21.33 -24.09
N GLY A 13 -18.10 21.30 -24.21
CA GLY A 13 -16.98 22.04 -23.63
C GLY A 13 -15.86 20.99 -23.55
N VAL A 14 -15.01 20.91 -24.58
CA VAL A 14 -13.96 19.88 -24.75
C VAL A 14 -12.62 20.43 -24.22
N VAL A 15 -11.96 19.64 -23.38
CA VAL A 15 -10.60 19.85 -22.85
C VAL A 15 -9.56 19.67 -23.98
N PRO A 16 -8.62 20.60 -24.21
CA PRO A 16 -7.59 20.39 -25.23
C PRO A 16 -6.28 19.83 -24.64
N ASP A 17 -5.88 18.70 -25.20
CA ASP A 17 -4.51 18.19 -25.22
C ASP A 17 -3.55 19.18 -25.91
N ARG A 18 -2.36 19.37 -25.35
CA ARG A 18 -1.04 19.52 -26.05
C ARG A 18 0.04 20.00 -25.06
N PHE A 19 0.98 19.11 -24.72
CA PHE A 19 2.29 19.46 -24.18
C PHE A 19 3.39 18.78 -25.00
N SER A 20 3.73 19.39 -26.13
CA SER A 20 5.06 19.28 -26.74
C SER A 20 5.24 20.47 -27.67
N ASP A 21 6.42 21.08 -27.61
CA ASP A 21 6.91 22.17 -28.46
C ASP A 21 6.54 23.59 -28.02
N ARG A 22 7.44 24.17 -27.22
CA ARG A 22 8.09 25.47 -27.43
C ARG A 22 8.93 25.76 -26.20
N PHE A 23 10.22 26.04 -26.36
CA PHE A 23 10.93 27.15 -25.70
C PHE A 23 12.38 27.11 -26.20
N SER A 24 12.63 27.95 -27.20
CA SER A 24 13.93 28.42 -27.64
C SER A 24 13.87 29.95 -27.57
N SER A 25 14.98 30.53 -27.14
CA SER A 25 15.37 31.95 -27.17
C SER A 25 15.18 32.80 -25.89
N ASN A 26 16.24 33.59 -25.64
CA ASN A 26 16.66 34.32 -24.44
C ASN A 26 15.83 35.58 -24.09
N PRO A 27 15.99 36.15 -22.87
CA PRO A 27 15.15 37.22 -22.32
C PRO A 27 15.77 38.62 -22.42
N LYS A 28 14.92 39.66 -22.37
CA LYS A 28 15.24 40.99 -21.82
C LYS A 28 14.08 41.53 -20.96
N PRO A 29 14.35 42.36 -19.94
CA PRO A 29 13.46 42.54 -18.79
C PRO A 29 12.66 43.85 -18.84
N HIS A 30 11.43 43.85 -18.31
CA HIS A 30 10.74 45.08 -17.93
C HIS A 30 10.11 44.97 -16.52
N ARG A 31 10.26 46.07 -15.80
CA ARG A 31 9.91 46.34 -14.39
C ARG A 31 8.39 46.46 -14.15
N PRO A 32 7.94 46.40 -12.86
CA PRO A 32 6.54 46.23 -12.49
C PRO A 32 5.83 47.56 -12.21
N GLU A 33 4.52 47.61 -12.49
CA GLU A 33 3.60 48.64 -12.00
C GLU A 33 2.73 48.12 -10.84
N THR A 34 2.70 48.93 -9.79
CA THR A 34 1.89 48.90 -8.57
C THR A 34 0.42 49.21 -8.88
N THR A 35 -0.63 48.66 -8.24
CA THR A 35 -1.29 49.01 -6.96
C THR A 35 -2.76 48.48 -7.05
N PRO A 36 -3.67 48.57 -6.05
CA PRO A 36 -3.60 48.34 -4.60
C PRO A 36 -4.69 47.37 -4.06
N HIS A 37 -4.52 47.01 -2.78
CA HIS A 37 -5.40 46.21 -1.93
C HIS A 37 -6.82 46.78 -1.69
N ARG A 38 -7.80 45.89 -1.52
CA ARG A 38 -9.07 46.16 -0.82
C ARG A 38 -9.18 45.24 0.41
N GLN A 39 -9.28 45.87 1.57
CA GLN A 39 -9.61 45.26 2.87
C GLN A 39 -11.10 44.90 2.93
N LEU A 40 -11.42 43.75 3.52
CA LEU A 40 -12.77 43.40 3.97
C LEU A 40 -12.69 43.01 5.44
N THR A 41 -13.37 43.81 6.26
CA THR A 41 -13.50 43.71 7.71
C THR A 41 -14.59 42.70 8.07
N VAL A 42 -14.30 41.78 9.00
CA VAL A 42 -15.28 40.84 9.57
C VAL A 42 -15.67 41.31 10.97
N ARG A 43 -16.99 41.44 11.22
CA ARG A 43 -17.59 41.76 12.52
C ARG A 43 -17.75 40.47 13.36
N GLY A 44 -17.38 40.56 14.63
CA GLY A 44 -17.48 39.49 15.62
C GLY A 44 -18.88 39.30 16.19
N ALA A 45 -19.08 38.11 16.79
CA ALA A 45 -20.20 37.78 17.65
C ALA A 45 -19.64 37.20 18.95
N VAL A 46 -20.12 37.78 20.05
CA VAL A 46 -19.83 37.46 21.45
C VAL A 46 -20.78 36.35 21.91
N PHE A 47 -20.31 35.36 22.66
CA PHE A 47 -21.18 34.47 23.44
C PHE A 47 -20.77 34.48 24.91
N GLN A 48 -21.77 34.70 25.76
CA GLN A 48 -21.72 34.83 27.21
C GLN A 48 -21.54 33.49 27.92
N GLU A 49 -20.80 33.54 29.02
CA GLU A 49 -20.74 32.53 30.07
C GLU A 49 -22.05 32.47 30.87
N ASN A 50 -22.45 31.26 31.31
CA ASN A 50 -23.32 31.12 32.48
C ASN A 50 -23.08 29.77 33.19
N THR A 51 -22.46 29.88 34.36
CA THR A 51 -22.86 29.37 35.69
C THR A 51 -23.45 27.95 35.85
N SER A 52 -22.80 27.20 36.74
CA SER A 52 -23.23 25.92 37.35
C SER A 52 -24.34 26.10 38.40
N PRO A 53 -24.94 24.99 38.87
CA PRO A 53 -24.82 24.70 40.31
C PRO A 53 -24.63 23.21 40.68
N HIS A 54 -24.15 23.05 41.92
CA HIS A 54 -23.80 21.85 42.71
C HIS A 54 -24.89 20.75 42.85
N PHE A 55 -24.46 19.50 43.10
CA PHE A 55 -24.89 18.68 44.26
C PHE A 55 -23.89 17.52 44.54
N SER A 56 -23.97 17.00 45.76
CA SER A 56 -22.92 16.41 46.58
C SER A 56 -22.83 14.87 46.65
N SER A 57 -21.62 14.40 46.97
CA SER A 57 -21.24 13.29 47.89
C SER A 57 -21.88 11.90 47.79
N LEU A 58 -21.02 10.85 47.70
CA LEU A 58 -20.99 9.70 48.63
C LEU A 58 -19.75 8.82 48.36
N GLN A 59 -19.36 8.06 49.39
CA GLN A 59 -18.01 7.57 49.71
C GLN A 59 -17.59 6.24 49.07
N HIS A 60 -16.28 6.04 48.95
CA HIS A 60 -15.59 4.76 48.72
C HIS A 60 -15.10 4.12 50.04
N PRO A 61 -14.85 2.80 50.03
CA PRO A 61 -13.73 2.20 50.78
C PRO A 61 -12.73 1.44 49.86
N PRO A 62 -11.53 1.06 50.38
CA PRO A 62 -10.25 1.21 49.68
C PRO A 62 -9.62 -0.10 49.14
N PRO A 63 -8.56 -0.03 48.30
CA PRO A 63 -7.68 -1.16 48.02
C PRO A 63 -6.42 -1.15 48.91
N SER A 64 -6.01 -2.36 49.32
CA SER A 64 -4.86 -2.68 50.16
C SER A 64 -3.53 -2.69 49.39
N SER A 65 -2.66 -1.73 49.76
CA SER A 65 -1.27 -1.87 50.25
C SER A 65 -0.12 -2.51 49.44
N TYR A 66 1.03 -1.80 49.55
CA TYR A 66 2.46 -2.09 49.27
C TYR A 66 2.95 -1.86 47.83
N ARG A 67 3.61 -0.74 47.40
CA ARG A 67 4.83 0.01 47.86
C ARG A 67 6.04 -0.91 48.06
N GLU A 68 7.30 -0.62 47.69
CA GLU A 68 8.10 0.50 47.13
C GLU A 68 9.43 -0.18 46.69
N SER A 69 10.24 0.32 45.76
CA SER A 69 11.37 1.26 45.95
C SER A 69 12.18 1.22 44.63
N GLU A 70 12.87 2.22 44.10
CA GLU A 70 13.64 3.32 44.67
C GLU A 70 13.62 4.51 43.68
N GLN A 71 13.20 5.68 44.15
CA GLN A 71 13.57 6.98 43.60
C GLN A 71 14.04 7.82 44.78
N GLY A 72 15.30 8.21 44.77
CA GLY A 72 15.88 9.07 45.80
C GLY A 72 17.28 9.51 45.42
N ALA A 73 17.38 10.64 44.72
CA ALA A 73 18.36 11.71 44.93
C ALA A 73 18.49 12.57 43.67
N ALA A 74 17.89 13.77 43.71
CA ALA A 74 18.49 15.03 43.22
C ALA A 74 17.42 16.13 43.16
N GLN A 75 17.27 16.88 44.24
CA GLN A 75 16.76 18.25 44.20
C GLN A 75 17.97 19.19 44.07
N SER A 76 18.09 19.90 42.95
CA SER A 76 18.53 21.32 42.85
C SER A 76 18.98 21.69 41.43
N SER A 77 18.04 21.93 40.52
CA SER A 77 18.21 22.78 39.34
C SER A 77 16.82 23.05 38.78
N GLY A 78 16.47 24.32 38.53
CA GLY A 78 15.10 24.74 38.21
C GLY A 78 14.42 23.89 37.13
N GLU A 79 13.53 22.99 37.55
CA GLU A 79 12.59 22.31 36.68
C GLU A 79 11.41 23.25 36.41
N ILE A 80 11.37 23.75 35.18
CA ILE A 80 10.14 24.31 34.61
C ILE A 80 9.17 23.13 34.45
N SER A 81 7.98 23.24 35.04
CA SER A 81 6.95 22.20 34.97
C SER A 81 6.62 21.86 33.51
N LEU A 82 6.77 20.58 33.15
CA LEU A 82 6.39 20.04 31.83
C LEU A 82 4.88 20.22 31.60
N GLN A 83 4.49 21.18 30.77
CA GLN A 83 3.15 21.19 30.19
C GLN A 83 3.02 20.03 29.20
N THR A 84 2.12 19.09 29.49
CA THR A 84 1.87 17.84 28.76
C THR A 84 1.15 18.00 27.41
N GLN A 85 1.25 19.17 26.75
CA GLN A 85 0.56 19.48 25.49
C GLN A 85 1.49 19.89 24.31
N GLU A 86 2.78 20.11 24.52
CA GLU A 86 3.69 20.53 23.44
C GLU A 86 4.15 19.34 22.57
N LEU A 87 4.02 19.48 21.24
CA LEU A 87 4.50 18.51 20.25
C LEU A 87 6.01 18.62 20.03
N VAL A 88 6.57 19.80 20.26
CA VAL A 88 8.00 20.07 20.16
C VAL A 88 8.47 20.76 21.43
N SER A 89 9.42 20.14 22.11
CA SER A 89 10.06 20.68 23.32
C SER A 89 11.57 20.65 23.16
N PHE A 90 12.31 21.57 23.78
CA PHE A 90 13.77 21.49 23.81
C PHE A 90 14.34 21.93 25.16
N TRP A 91 15.54 21.46 25.47
CA TRP A 91 16.35 21.92 26.60
C TRP A 91 17.82 22.04 26.20
N ILE A 92 18.59 22.81 26.96
CA ILE A 92 20.00 23.07 26.68
C ILE A 92 20.82 22.45 27.81
N LYS A 93 21.75 21.56 27.45
CA LYS A 93 22.71 20.96 28.38
C LYS A 93 23.77 21.98 28.81
N PRO A 94 24.46 21.77 29.96
CA PRO A 94 25.54 22.65 30.41
C PRO A 94 26.69 22.83 29.39
N ASN A 95 26.93 21.84 28.53
CA ASN A 95 27.90 21.90 27.44
C ASN A 95 27.41 22.64 26.18
N GLY A 96 26.26 23.31 26.25
CA GLY A 96 25.69 24.13 25.17
C GLY A 96 24.93 23.35 24.09
N VAL A 97 24.76 22.04 24.25
CA VAL A 97 24.01 21.21 23.29
C VAL A 97 22.51 21.36 23.55
N ALA A 98 21.75 21.81 22.55
CA ALA A 98 20.29 21.79 22.61
C ALA A 98 19.75 20.43 22.17
N GLU A 99 18.92 19.79 22.99
CA GLU A 99 18.18 18.59 22.60
C GLU A 99 16.72 18.93 22.33
N VAL A 100 16.30 18.76 21.08
CA VAL A 100 14.93 18.97 20.60
C VAL A 100 14.24 17.62 20.50
N THR A 101 13.08 17.51 21.11
CA THR A 101 12.30 16.28 21.16
C THR A 101 10.95 16.47 20.46
N LEU A 102 10.70 15.64 19.46
CA LEU A 102 9.44 15.56 18.71
C LEU A 102 8.51 14.51 19.33
N ARG A 103 7.26 14.87 19.58
CA ARG A 103 6.24 14.00 20.18
C ARG A 103 5.10 13.73 19.19
N PRO A 104 4.47 12.55 19.24
CA PRO A 104 3.32 12.27 18.38
C PRO A 104 2.15 13.19 18.74
N PRO A 105 1.34 13.63 17.75
CA PRO A 105 0.09 14.33 18.01
C PRO A 105 -0.84 13.53 18.93
N SER A 106 -1.72 14.22 19.66
CA SER A 106 -2.67 13.58 20.56
C SER A 106 -3.47 12.48 19.85
N GLY A 107 -3.60 11.31 20.49
CA GLY A 107 -4.29 10.15 19.93
C GLY A 107 -3.53 9.40 18.82
N LYS A 108 -2.29 9.79 18.48
CA LYS A 108 -1.45 9.08 17.51
C LYS A 108 -0.31 8.33 18.18
N ALA A 109 0.02 7.16 17.62
CA ALA A 109 1.16 6.35 18.08
C ALA A 109 2.50 6.77 17.44
N VAL A 110 2.46 7.54 16.35
CA VAL A 110 3.63 7.90 15.53
C VAL A 110 3.74 9.40 15.35
N VAL A 111 4.97 9.89 15.24
CA VAL A 111 5.25 11.30 14.97
C VAL A 111 5.00 11.57 13.48
N THR A 112 4.20 12.60 13.19
CA THR A 112 3.89 13.05 11.82
C THR A 112 3.98 14.57 11.74
N PHE A 113 4.38 15.08 10.58
CA PHE A 113 4.31 16.52 10.28
C PHE A 113 2.89 16.90 9.85
N ASN A 114 2.06 17.25 10.84
CA ASN A 114 0.82 18.01 10.66
C ASN A 114 1.11 19.51 10.76
N HIS A 115 0.12 20.37 10.47
CA HIS A 115 0.29 21.83 10.55
C HIS A 115 0.79 22.28 11.93
N GLU A 116 0.22 21.75 13.02
CA GLU A 116 0.61 22.12 14.39
C GLU A 116 2.08 21.81 14.69
N MET A 117 2.55 20.60 14.36
CA MET A 117 3.95 20.19 14.51
C MET A 117 4.88 21.13 13.74
N LEU A 118 4.54 21.46 12.49
CA LEU A 118 5.35 22.38 11.67
C LEU A 118 5.40 23.77 12.32
N THR A 119 4.29 24.31 12.80
CA THR A 119 4.24 25.61 13.47
C THR A 119 5.05 25.65 14.77
N GLN A 120 4.93 24.62 15.62
CA GLN A 120 5.71 24.56 16.87
C GLN A 120 7.21 24.39 16.59
N LEU A 121 7.56 23.54 15.63
CA LEU A 121 8.95 23.36 15.20
C LEU A 121 9.54 24.64 14.62
N ASP A 122 8.75 25.40 13.86
CA ASP A 122 9.13 26.69 13.29
C ASP A 122 9.53 27.72 14.35
N LYS A 123 8.73 27.80 15.41
CA LYS A 123 9.00 28.65 16.58
C LYS A 123 10.29 28.22 17.28
N VAL A 124 10.44 26.93 17.57
CA VAL A 124 11.63 26.38 18.24
C VAL A 124 12.89 26.61 17.41
N VAL A 125 12.86 26.37 16.10
CA VAL A 125 14.01 26.62 15.21
C VAL A 125 14.36 28.12 15.16
N GLY A 126 13.36 29.01 15.22
CA GLY A 126 13.59 30.45 15.36
C GLY A 126 14.34 30.82 16.65
N GLU A 127 13.94 30.23 17.77
CA GLU A 127 14.58 30.44 19.06
C GLU A 127 16.02 29.88 19.09
N LEU A 128 16.22 28.66 18.60
CA LEU A 128 17.54 28.04 18.48
C LEU A 128 18.48 28.87 17.62
N SER A 129 18.00 29.43 16.50
CA SER A 129 18.79 30.33 15.65
C SER A 129 19.23 31.59 16.40
N SER A 130 18.34 32.18 17.19
CA SER A 130 18.64 33.34 18.04
C SER A 130 19.64 33.02 19.15
N LEU A 131 19.51 31.87 19.81
CA LEU A 131 20.44 31.42 20.84
C LEU A 131 21.83 31.12 20.27
N ALA A 132 21.89 30.44 19.12
CA ALA A 132 23.14 30.11 18.45
C ALA A 132 23.91 31.37 18.01
N ARG A 133 23.21 32.39 17.45
CA ARG A 133 23.83 33.68 17.10
C ARG A 133 24.36 34.46 18.31
N ARG A 134 23.79 34.22 19.50
CA ARG A 134 24.25 34.81 20.77
C ARG A 134 25.36 33.98 21.44
N GLY A 135 25.88 32.93 20.78
CA GLY A 135 26.91 32.06 21.33
C GLY A 135 26.42 31.18 22.49
N LYS A 136 25.10 31.02 22.67
CA LYS A 136 24.52 30.23 23.76
C LYS A 136 24.32 28.75 23.42
N LEU A 137 24.54 28.37 22.15
CA LEU A 137 24.46 26.99 21.69
C LEU A 137 25.77 26.60 21.02
N SER A 138 26.25 25.40 21.33
CA SER A 138 27.35 24.76 20.62
C SER A 138 26.85 23.89 19.47
N SER A 139 25.69 23.25 19.63
CA SER A 139 25.08 22.35 18.63
C SER A 139 23.61 22.02 18.96
N VAL A 140 22.93 21.32 18.04
CA VAL A 140 21.53 20.90 18.19
C VAL A 140 21.36 19.42 17.83
N VAL A 141 20.64 18.68 18.66
CA VAL A 141 20.26 17.28 18.43
C VAL A 141 18.74 17.18 18.32
N PHE A 142 18.24 16.62 17.23
CA PHE A 142 16.82 16.33 17.03
C PHE A 142 16.54 14.84 17.26
N LYS A 143 15.62 14.53 18.17
CA LYS A 143 15.17 13.17 18.50
C LYS A 143 13.65 13.09 18.61
N SER A 144 13.12 11.88 18.68
CA SER A 144 11.68 11.62 18.84
C SER A 144 11.39 10.84 20.13
N CYS A 145 10.24 11.10 20.75
CA CYS A 145 9.72 10.25 21.84
C CYS A 145 8.93 9.01 21.36
N GLY A 146 8.70 8.88 20.05
CA GLY A 146 7.90 7.78 19.50
C GLY A 146 8.61 6.44 19.65
N LYS A 147 8.03 5.49 20.40
CA LYS A 147 8.54 4.11 20.51
C LYS A 147 8.68 3.48 19.11
N GLY A 148 9.89 3.46 18.57
CA GLY A 148 10.16 2.93 17.22
C GLY A 148 9.66 3.82 16.06
N CYS A 149 9.59 5.14 16.24
CA CYS A 149 9.34 6.07 15.14
C CYS A 149 10.02 7.42 15.37
N PHE A 150 10.92 7.79 14.45
CA PHE A 150 11.48 9.13 14.35
C PHE A 150 10.41 10.11 13.85
N VAL A 151 10.06 10.01 12.57
CA VAL A 151 8.94 10.71 11.94
C VAL A 151 8.46 9.87 10.75
N ALA A 152 7.17 9.53 10.74
CA ALA A 152 6.56 8.68 9.73
C ALA A 152 6.27 9.40 8.40
N GLY A 153 6.41 10.73 8.38
CA GLY A 153 6.18 11.59 7.23
C GLY A 153 5.13 12.68 7.52
N ALA A 154 4.55 13.19 6.45
CA ALA A 154 3.43 14.13 6.52
C ALA A 154 2.14 13.45 7.00
N ASP A 155 1.24 14.22 7.63
CA ASP A 155 -0.07 13.71 8.04
C ASP A 155 -1.04 13.58 6.86
N ILE A 156 -1.03 12.43 6.19
CA ILE A 156 -1.78 12.20 4.95
C ILE A 156 -3.27 12.58 5.04
N LYS A 157 -3.91 12.45 6.22
CA LYS A 157 -5.33 12.84 6.40
C LYS A 157 -5.54 14.35 6.26
N GLU A 158 -4.61 15.15 6.76
CA GLU A 158 -4.67 16.61 6.61
C GLU A 158 -4.44 17.01 5.16
N PHE A 159 -3.49 16.38 4.49
CA PHE A 159 -3.18 16.64 3.07
C PHE A 159 -4.29 16.17 2.11
N ALA A 160 -5.02 15.11 2.46
CA ALA A 160 -6.10 14.58 1.64
C ALA A 160 -7.30 15.55 1.50
N ASN A 161 -7.41 16.54 2.39
CA ASN A 161 -8.50 17.51 2.40
C ASN A 161 -8.15 18.82 1.66
N ILE A 162 -6.97 18.91 1.05
CA ILE A 162 -6.55 20.12 0.34
C ILE A 162 -7.13 20.12 -1.07
N GLU A 163 -7.89 21.16 -1.42
CA GLU A 163 -8.61 21.24 -2.69
C GLU A 163 -7.95 22.17 -3.73
N THR A 164 -7.09 23.09 -3.30
CA THR A 164 -6.56 24.14 -4.18
C THR A 164 -5.05 24.07 -4.35
N TYR A 165 -4.60 24.41 -5.57
CA TYR A 165 -3.18 24.44 -5.91
C TYR A 165 -2.39 25.41 -5.02
N LEU A 166 -2.98 26.57 -4.68
CA LEU A 166 -2.34 27.58 -3.86
C LEU A 166 -2.16 27.12 -2.42
N ASP A 167 -3.10 26.34 -1.88
CA ASP A 167 -2.98 25.82 -0.52
C ASP A 167 -1.90 24.75 -0.43
N VAL A 168 -1.82 23.84 -1.42
CA VAL A 168 -0.70 22.89 -1.51
C VAL A 168 0.63 23.64 -1.61
N GLN A 169 0.73 24.65 -2.50
CA GLN A 169 1.95 25.46 -2.64
C GLN A 169 2.37 26.11 -1.31
N ARG A 170 1.43 26.67 -0.54
CA ARG A 170 1.72 27.31 0.75
C ARG A 170 2.30 26.31 1.75
N ILE A 171 1.67 25.14 1.90
CA ILE A 171 2.12 24.12 2.87
C ILE A 171 3.49 23.58 2.48
N ILE A 172 3.69 23.30 1.19
CA ILE A 172 4.98 22.83 0.71
C ILE A 172 6.06 23.90 0.90
N LYS A 173 5.76 25.17 0.59
CA LYS A 173 6.68 26.29 0.84
C LYS A 173 7.03 26.41 2.33
N GLN A 174 6.04 26.35 3.22
CA GLN A 174 6.24 26.46 4.66
C GLN A 174 7.24 25.39 5.16
N GLY A 175 7.05 24.13 4.76
CA GLY A 175 8.00 23.06 5.13
C GLY A 175 9.38 23.22 4.49
N GLN A 176 9.46 23.62 3.21
CA GLN A 176 10.74 23.92 2.55
C GLN A 176 11.50 25.04 3.27
N ASP A 177 10.82 26.14 3.60
CA ASP A 177 11.39 27.28 4.31
C ASP A 177 11.90 26.84 5.69
N LEU A 178 11.08 26.11 6.47
CA LEU A 178 11.46 25.59 7.77
C LEU A 178 12.71 24.72 7.70
N PHE A 179 12.75 23.74 6.78
CA PHE A 179 13.89 22.83 6.67
C PHE A 179 15.14 23.55 6.15
N ASN A 180 14.99 24.58 5.31
CA ASN A 180 16.10 25.46 4.97
C ASN A 180 16.64 26.22 6.18
N ARG A 181 15.78 26.67 7.12
CA ARG A 181 16.26 27.32 8.35
C ARG A 181 17.02 26.36 9.25
N VAL A 182 16.58 25.09 9.34
CA VAL A 182 17.31 24.04 10.07
C VAL A 182 18.71 23.85 9.47
N ALA A 183 18.80 23.68 8.15
CA ALA A 183 20.08 23.53 7.45
C ALA A 183 21.00 24.78 7.61
N ALA A 184 20.39 25.96 7.74
CA ALA A 184 21.08 27.24 7.89
C ALA A 184 21.44 27.60 9.35
N LEU A 185 21.12 26.77 10.35
CA LEU A 185 21.54 27.01 11.74
C LEU A 185 23.08 27.19 11.81
N PRO A 186 23.61 28.17 12.53
CA PRO A 186 25.05 28.46 12.51
C PRO A 186 25.89 27.47 13.35
N VAL A 187 25.26 26.44 13.90
CA VAL A 187 25.87 25.39 14.73
C VAL A 187 25.59 24.00 14.13
N PRO A 188 26.40 22.97 14.44
CA PRO A 188 26.17 21.60 13.97
C PRO A 188 24.83 21.03 14.42
N THR A 189 24.18 20.27 13.53
CA THR A 189 22.87 19.63 13.76
C THR A 189 22.93 18.12 13.52
N VAL A 190 22.36 17.33 14.43
CA VAL A 190 22.29 15.85 14.31
C VAL A 190 20.83 15.39 14.42
N ALA A 191 20.38 14.57 13.46
CA ALA A 191 19.15 13.81 13.56
C ALA A 191 19.43 12.42 14.12
N VAL A 192 18.80 12.09 15.25
CA VAL A 192 18.90 10.76 15.90
C VAL A 192 17.70 9.92 15.47
N VAL A 193 17.94 8.96 14.58
CA VAL A 193 16.91 8.15 13.95
C VAL A 193 16.76 6.80 14.66
N GLU A 194 15.64 6.63 15.34
CA GLU A 194 15.15 5.34 15.80
C GLU A 194 13.83 5.00 15.09
N GLY A 195 13.71 3.78 14.58
CA GLY A 195 12.47 3.32 13.96
C GLY A 195 12.15 4.00 12.63
N VAL A 196 10.87 4.18 12.35
CA VAL A 196 10.40 4.68 11.04
C VAL A 196 10.81 6.14 10.81
N CYS A 197 11.57 6.39 9.73
CA CYS A 197 11.98 7.71 9.24
C CYS A 197 11.66 7.82 7.74
N LEU A 198 10.42 8.21 7.43
CA LEU A 198 9.89 8.14 6.06
C LEU A 198 9.42 9.50 5.56
N GLY A 199 9.55 9.68 4.25
CA GLY A 199 9.08 10.85 3.52
C GLY A 199 9.56 12.15 4.14
N GLY A 200 8.64 13.04 4.52
CA GLY A 200 8.96 14.28 5.23
C GLY A 200 9.86 14.13 6.46
N GLY A 201 9.80 13.00 7.17
CA GLY A 201 10.73 12.68 8.26
C GLY A 201 12.18 12.54 7.80
N LEU A 202 12.38 11.88 6.65
CA LEU A 202 13.68 11.79 6.01
C LEU A 202 14.10 13.12 5.38
N GLU A 203 13.17 13.91 4.84
CA GLU A 203 13.46 15.28 4.35
C GLU A 203 13.97 16.19 5.47
N PHE A 204 13.39 16.07 6.66
CA PHE A 204 13.84 16.77 7.86
C PHE A 204 15.21 16.27 8.33
N ALA A 205 15.43 14.95 8.38
CA ALA A 205 16.74 14.39 8.73
C ALA A 205 17.83 14.83 7.73
N LEU A 206 17.50 14.95 6.45
CA LEU A 206 18.40 15.46 5.41
C LEU A 206 18.67 16.97 5.51
N ALA A 207 17.84 17.72 6.24
CA ALA A 207 18.10 19.12 6.54
C ALA A 207 19.12 19.30 7.67
N CYS A 208 19.34 18.27 8.49
CA CYS A 208 20.41 18.22 9.48
C CYS A 208 21.77 17.93 8.83
N ASP A 209 22.85 18.33 9.49
CA ASP A 209 24.22 18.09 9.01
C ASP A 209 24.55 16.58 9.01
N ARG A 210 24.10 15.88 10.07
CA ARG A 210 24.39 14.46 10.32
C ARG A 210 23.14 13.67 10.66
N ILE A 211 23.15 12.38 10.29
CA ILE A 211 22.12 11.40 10.63
C ILE A 211 22.79 10.23 11.33
N VAL A 212 22.47 9.99 12.59
CA VAL A 212 22.91 8.82 13.36
C VAL A 212 21.70 7.94 13.60
N ALA A 213 21.83 6.62 13.43
CA ALA A 213 20.67 5.72 13.50
C ALA A 213 20.92 4.45 14.32
N LEU A 214 19.90 4.07 15.11
CA LEU A 214 19.86 2.80 15.82
C LEU A 214 19.40 1.68 14.87
N ASP A 215 20.29 0.73 14.59
CA ASP A 215 20.05 -0.44 13.74
C ASP A 215 19.16 -1.45 14.47
N SER A 216 17.88 -1.41 14.13
CA SER A 216 16.88 -2.38 14.57
C SER A 216 16.03 -2.84 13.39
N PRO A 217 15.37 -4.00 13.47
CA PRO A 217 14.41 -4.44 12.44
C PRO A 217 13.24 -3.47 12.21
N LYS A 218 13.00 -2.52 13.13
CA LYS A 218 11.96 -1.48 13.02
C LYS A 218 12.47 -0.19 12.39
N THR A 219 13.79 0.00 12.29
CA THR A 219 14.40 1.23 11.79
C THR A 219 14.54 1.17 10.27
N GLU A 220 13.71 1.97 9.59
CA GLU A 220 13.64 2.02 8.13
C GLU A 220 13.64 3.47 7.64
N LEU A 221 14.43 3.75 6.59
CA LEU A 221 14.52 5.06 5.97
C LEU A 221 14.08 4.99 4.49
N GLY A 222 13.34 5.99 4.00
CA GLY A 222 12.96 6.03 2.57
C GLY A 222 11.90 7.07 2.21
N PHE A 223 11.58 7.13 0.91
CA PHE A 223 10.65 8.10 0.30
C PHE A 223 9.44 7.40 -0.33
N PRO A 224 8.39 7.07 0.44
CA PRO A 224 7.21 6.36 -0.08
C PRO A 224 6.28 7.21 -0.94
N GLU A 225 6.55 8.51 -1.17
CA GLU A 225 5.66 9.49 -1.80
C GLU A 225 5.10 9.04 -3.15
N VAL A 226 5.93 8.39 -3.98
CA VAL A 226 5.49 7.89 -5.30
C VAL A 226 4.42 6.81 -5.18
N GLN A 227 4.27 6.15 -4.03
CA GLN A 227 3.19 5.20 -3.75
C GLN A 227 1.86 5.91 -3.45
N LEU A 228 1.90 7.20 -3.12
CA LEU A 228 0.74 8.07 -2.91
C LEU A 228 0.45 8.96 -4.13
N GLY A 229 1.15 8.75 -5.24
CA GLY A 229 1.00 9.56 -6.46
C GLY A 229 1.61 10.95 -6.36
N ILE A 230 2.50 11.19 -5.40
CA ILE A 230 3.22 12.47 -5.21
C ILE A 230 4.74 12.25 -5.20
N ILE A 231 5.50 13.32 -5.00
CA ILE A 231 6.96 13.29 -4.87
C ILE A 231 7.36 13.92 -3.53
N PRO A 232 8.60 13.68 -3.03
CA PRO A 232 9.11 14.44 -1.88
C PRO A 232 8.99 15.94 -2.14
N GLY A 233 8.45 16.68 -1.17
CA GLY A 233 8.04 18.07 -1.36
C GLY A 233 8.82 19.08 -0.52
N TRP A 234 9.49 18.65 0.54
CA TRP A 234 10.24 19.50 1.47
C TRP A 234 11.76 19.44 1.24
N GLY A 235 12.18 19.26 -0.01
CA GLY A 235 13.56 19.28 -0.45
C GLY A 235 14.22 17.91 -0.57
N GLY A 236 13.49 16.81 -0.44
CA GLY A 236 14.00 15.46 -0.60
C GLY A 236 14.55 15.18 -2.00
N THR A 237 13.91 15.71 -3.06
CA THR A 237 14.42 15.60 -4.44
C THR A 237 15.70 16.41 -4.66
N GLN A 238 16.01 17.32 -3.73
CA GLN A 238 17.14 18.23 -3.82
C GLN A 238 18.31 17.83 -2.93
N ARG A 239 18.08 17.56 -1.64
CA ARG A 239 19.13 17.25 -0.66
C ARG A 239 19.68 15.83 -0.83
N LEU A 240 18.81 14.85 -1.09
CA LEU A 240 19.22 13.45 -1.22
C LEU A 240 20.27 13.21 -2.32
N PRO A 241 20.07 13.61 -3.60
CA PRO A 241 21.07 13.37 -4.64
C PRO A 241 22.39 14.11 -4.37
N ARG A 242 22.35 15.24 -3.64
CA ARG A 242 23.54 15.99 -3.22
C ARG A 242 24.27 15.34 -2.03
N LYS A 243 23.59 14.47 -1.27
CA LYS A 243 24.18 13.70 -0.17
C LYS A 243 24.75 12.36 -0.63
N ILE A 244 23.97 11.56 -1.38
CA ILE A 244 24.27 10.14 -1.68
C ILE A 244 24.54 9.83 -3.17
N GLY A 245 24.58 10.86 -4.01
CA GLY A 245 24.74 10.72 -5.47
C GLY A 245 23.43 10.38 -6.19
N LEU A 246 23.41 10.64 -7.50
CA LEU A 246 22.20 10.51 -8.33
C LEU A 246 21.65 9.07 -8.40
N PRO A 247 22.46 8.01 -8.61
CA PRO A 247 21.91 6.66 -8.81
C PRO A 247 21.18 6.13 -7.57
N ASN A 248 21.76 6.30 -6.38
CA ASN A 248 21.14 5.88 -5.13
C ASN A 248 19.91 6.72 -4.80
N ALA A 249 19.96 8.04 -5.04
CA ALA A 249 18.82 8.92 -4.83
C ALA A 249 17.63 8.54 -5.72
N LEU A 250 17.87 8.32 -7.02
CA LEU A 250 16.83 7.86 -7.95
C LEU A 250 16.28 6.49 -7.56
N LYS A 251 17.13 5.56 -7.07
CA LYS A 251 16.65 4.26 -6.58
C LYS A 251 15.64 4.43 -5.44
N LEU A 252 15.90 5.31 -4.47
CA LEU A 252 15.00 5.53 -3.33
C LEU A 252 13.72 6.28 -3.74
N ILE A 253 13.88 7.44 -4.39
CA ILE A 253 12.75 8.33 -4.73
C ILE A 253 11.80 7.67 -5.74
N LEU A 254 12.33 7.04 -6.79
CA LEU A 254 11.49 6.53 -7.89
C LEU A 254 10.77 5.23 -7.57
N THR A 255 11.19 4.50 -6.53
CA THR A 255 10.64 3.17 -6.22
C THR A 255 9.81 3.11 -4.95
N GLY A 256 9.86 4.14 -4.11
CA GLY A 256 9.22 4.11 -2.79
C GLY A 256 9.85 3.10 -1.83
N LYS A 257 11.04 2.57 -2.15
CA LYS A 257 11.68 1.54 -1.33
C LYS A 257 12.27 2.13 -0.06
N ARG A 258 12.16 1.34 0.99
CA ARG A 258 12.79 1.58 2.28
C ARG A 258 14.09 0.81 2.38
N VAL A 259 15.04 1.38 3.11
CA VAL A 259 16.34 0.77 3.38
C VAL A 259 16.50 0.58 4.88
N SER A 260 17.09 -0.57 5.25
CA SER A 260 17.58 -0.81 6.61
C SER A 260 18.72 0.14 6.96
N VAL A 261 18.99 0.34 8.24
CA VAL A 261 20.09 1.20 8.70
C VAL A 261 21.45 0.80 8.09
N LYS A 262 21.79 -0.49 8.04
CA LYS A 262 23.03 -0.97 7.40
C LYS A 262 23.13 -0.60 5.91
N GLU A 263 22.03 -0.71 5.15
CA GLU A 263 22.00 -0.30 3.74
C GLU A 263 22.09 1.23 3.61
N ALA A 264 21.41 1.98 4.49
CA ALA A 264 21.46 3.43 4.54
C ALA A 264 22.86 3.95 4.85
N GLU A 265 23.58 3.30 5.77
CA GLU A 265 24.95 3.62 6.08
C GLU A 265 25.88 3.37 4.88
N LYS A 266 25.75 2.19 4.25
CA LYS A 266 26.56 1.80 3.09
C LYS A 266 26.47 2.79 1.92
N ILE A 267 25.30 3.39 1.70
CA ILE A 267 25.10 4.38 0.62
C ILE A 267 25.39 5.83 1.06
N GLY A 268 25.81 6.05 2.30
CA GLY A 268 26.13 7.38 2.84
C GLY A 268 24.90 8.21 3.24
N LEU A 269 23.72 7.60 3.37
CA LEU A 269 22.52 8.26 3.87
C LEU A 269 22.61 8.48 5.39
N VAL A 270 23.03 7.43 6.12
CA VAL A 270 23.33 7.45 7.55
C VAL A 270 24.83 7.55 7.75
N ASP A 271 25.23 8.39 8.71
CA ASP A 271 26.62 8.66 9.04
C ASP A 271 27.22 7.58 9.94
N ALA A 272 26.48 7.21 10.98
CA ALA A 272 26.82 6.14 11.91
C ALA A 272 25.60 5.26 12.22
N ALA A 273 25.79 3.95 12.14
CA ALA A 273 24.82 2.93 12.50
C ALA A 273 25.28 2.22 13.77
N VAL A 274 24.44 2.17 14.79
CA VAL A 274 24.77 1.59 16.10
C VAL A 274 23.71 0.59 16.54
N THR A 275 24.06 -0.35 17.42
CA THR A 275 23.14 -1.44 17.81
C THR A 275 22.56 -1.32 19.22
N ASN A 276 23.09 -0.39 20.03
CA ASN A 276 22.66 -0.14 21.39
C ASN A 276 22.67 1.37 21.69
N TRP A 277 22.09 1.74 22.84
CA TRP A 277 21.91 3.14 23.25
C TRP A 277 23.21 3.80 23.69
N GLN A 278 24.13 3.07 24.32
CA GLN A 278 25.42 3.60 24.75
C GLN A 278 26.25 4.06 23.55
N ASP A 279 26.35 3.21 22.51
CA ASP A 279 27.03 3.53 21.27
C ASP A 279 26.34 4.67 20.53
N LEU A 280 25.01 4.82 20.67
CA LEU A 280 24.25 5.90 20.06
C LEU A 280 24.63 7.27 20.64
N GLU A 281 24.77 7.37 21.96
CA GLU A 281 25.20 8.61 22.61
C GLU A 281 26.61 9.01 22.14
N GLN A 282 27.54 8.06 22.13
CA GLN A 282 28.90 8.30 21.64
C GLN A 282 28.91 8.72 20.16
N ALA A 283 28.16 8.02 19.30
CA ALA A 283 28.08 8.35 17.88
C ALA A 283 27.45 9.73 17.62
N VAL A 284 26.54 10.19 18.48
CA VAL A 284 26.00 11.55 18.43
C VAL A 284 27.09 12.56 18.80
N GLU A 285 27.85 12.34 19.87
CA GLU A 285 28.96 13.21 20.25
C GLU A 285 30.02 13.33 19.14
N ASP A 286 30.43 12.20 18.56
CA ASP A 286 31.37 12.16 17.43
C ASP A 286 30.83 12.94 16.22
N ALA A 287 29.53 12.82 15.94
CA ALA A 287 28.87 13.54 14.86
C ALA A 287 28.83 15.05 15.10
N LEU A 288 28.65 15.50 16.35
CA LEU A 288 28.69 16.92 16.73
C LEU A 288 30.11 17.48 16.63
N LEU A 289 31.13 16.72 17.08
CA LEU A 289 32.54 17.09 16.99
C LEU A 289 33.03 17.22 15.55
N ALA A 290 32.52 16.36 14.67
CA ALA A 290 32.83 16.44 13.24
C ALA A 290 32.23 17.68 12.54
N GLY A 291 31.37 18.43 13.23
CA GLY A 291 30.91 19.76 12.81
C GLY A 291 29.89 19.78 11.66
N LYS A 292 29.61 20.99 11.17
CA LYS A 292 28.68 21.24 10.06
C LYS A 292 29.10 20.48 8.80
N ARG A 293 28.12 20.00 8.03
CA ARG A 293 28.39 19.29 6.77
C ARG A 293 28.22 20.21 5.57
N GLY A 294 29.23 20.22 4.70
CA GLY A 294 29.12 20.72 3.33
C GLY A 294 29.25 19.57 2.31
N GLY A 295 28.29 19.44 1.40
CA GLY A 295 28.42 18.56 0.23
C GLY A 295 28.11 17.07 0.45
N PHE A 296 28.79 16.21 -0.31
CA PHE A 296 28.53 14.76 -0.37
C PHE A 296 28.98 14.03 0.90
N SER A 297 28.33 12.90 1.18
CA SER A 297 28.88 11.94 2.15
C SER A 297 30.24 11.39 1.67
N GLU A 298 31.14 11.16 2.61
CA GLU A 298 32.47 10.58 2.38
C GLU A 298 32.38 9.16 1.80
N LYS A 299 31.29 8.44 2.10
CA LYS A 299 31.01 7.08 1.63
C LYS A 299 30.60 7.00 0.16
N VAL A 300 30.36 8.14 -0.52
CA VAL A 300 29.92 8.20 -1.92
C VAL A 300 31.12 8.11 -2.87
N SER A 301 31.01 7.22 -3.87
CA SER A 301 32.06 7.04 -4.88
C SER A 301 32.28 8.31 -5.73
N PHE A 302 33.51 8.49 -6.25
CA PHE A 302 33.82 9.61 -7.13
C PHE A 302 32.94 9.62 -8.40
N PHE A 303 32.66 8.44 -8.96
CA PHE A 303 31.80 8.31 -10.13
C PHE A 303 30.37 8.78 -9.83
N ASP A 304 29.80 8.39 -8.70
CA ASP A 304 28.45 8.82 -8.30
C ASP A 304 28.38 10.33 -8.04
N LYS A 305 29.44 10.93 -7.49
CA LYS A 305 29.56 12.40 -7.38
C LYS A 305 29.53 13.05 -8.76
N LEU A 306 30.30 12.55 -9.73
CA LEU A 306 30.32 13.09 -11.10
C LEU A 306 28.95 13.02 -11.80
N THR A 307 28.11 12.03 -11.51
CA THR A 307 26.75 11.97 -12.08
C THR A 307 25.85 13.14 -11.66
N THR A 308 26.20 13.84 -10.56
CA THR A 308 25.46 15.01 -10.08
C THR A 308 26.06 16.32 -10.58
N THR A 309 27.40 16.41 -10.70
CA THR A 309 28.09 17.64 -11.05
C THR A 309 28.32 17.79 -12.57
N PHE A 310 28.55 16.71 -13.30
CA PHE A 310 28.89 16.75 -14.73
C PHE A 310 27.69 16.45 -15.64
N SER A 311 27.35 17.41 -16.51
CA SER A 311 26.12 17.38 -17.33
C SER A 311 26.00 16.16 -18.26
N PRO A 312 27.02 15.74 -19.03
CA PRO A 312 26.93 14.55 -19.87
C PRO A 312 26.62 13.26 -19.10
N LEU A 313 27.28 13.04 -17.96
CA LEU A 313 27.06 11.86 -17.12
C LEU A 313 25.65 11.88 -16.51
N ARG A 314 25.19 13.05 -16.04
CA ARG A 314 23.84 13.25 -15.52
C ARG A 314 22.77 12.91 -16.57
N ASN A 315 22.97 13.36 -17.81
CA ASN A 315 22.04 13.08 -18.92
C ASN A 315 22.01 11.59 -19.27
N ALA A 316 23.15 10.90 -19.23
CA ALA A 316 23.21 9.45 -19.42
C ALA A 316 22.46 8.70 -18.30
N ALA A 317 22.68 9.09 -17.03
CA ALA A 317 21.97 8.53 -15.89
C ALA A 317 20.44 8.77 -15.98
N LYS A 318 20.00 9.98 -16.36
CA LYS A 318 18.58 10.30 -16.62
C LYS A 318 17.98 9.40 -17.70
N LYS A 319 18.67 9.23 -18.85
CA LYS A 319 18.20 8.36 -19.95
C LYS A 319 18.10 6.90 -19.49
N SER A 320 19.07 6.41 -18.73
CA SER A 320 19.07 5.05 -18.17
C SER A 320 17.90 4.85 -17.19
N ALA A 321 17.71 5.79 -16.25
CA ALA A 321 16.60 5.78 -15.30
C ALA A 321 15.24 5.82 -16.02
N LEU A 322 15.08 6.68 -17.02
CA LEU A 322 13.85 6.78 -17.81
C LEU A 322 13.54 5.47 -18.57
N ARG A 323 14.55 4.83 -19.18
CA ARG A 323 14.37 3.52 -19.83
C ARG A 323 13.97 2.44 -18.82
N SER A 324 14.59 2.43 -17.64
CA SER A 324 14.25 1.50 -16.56
C SER A 324 12.83 1.72 -16.03
N LEU A 325 12.42 2.98 -15.86
CA LEU A 325 11.06 3.37 -15.46
C LEU A 325 10.02 2.88 -16.47
N LYS A 326 10.17 3.24 -17.75
CA LYS A 326 9.25 2.84 -18.83
C LYS A 326 9.11 1.32 -18.98
N LYS A 327 10.12 0.54 -18.56
CA LYS A 327 10.09 -0.92 -18.59
C LYS A 327 9.36 -1.55 -17.39
N ARG A 328 9.33 -0.86 -16.23
CA ARG A 328 8.88 -1.44 -14.96
C ARG A 328 7.56 -0.87 -14.46
N ILE A 329 7.26 0.37 -14.82
CA ILE A 329 6.12 1.12 -14.31
C ILE A 329 5.28 1.53 -15.51
N SER A 330 3.97 1.35 -15.38
CA SER A 330 3.03 1.83 -16.40
C SER A 330 3.16 3.34 -16.57
N HIS A 331 3.02 3.82 -17.81
CA HIS A 331 3.06 5.24 -18.13
C HIS A 331 1.94 6.03 -17.42
N HIS A 332 0.90 5.34 -16.95
CA HIS A 332 -0.16 5.93 -16.14
C HIS A 332 0.35 6.54 -14.84
N PHE A 333 1.38 6.01 -14.18
CA PHE A 333 1.86 6.58 -12.92
C PHE A 333 2.74 7.81 -13.18
N GLU A 334 2.20 9.01 -12.96
CA GLU A 334 2.87 10.28 -13.29
C GLU A 334 4.03 10.62 -12.32
N ALA A 335 3.83 10.35 -11.03
CA ALA A 335 4.75 10.79 -9.97
C ALA A 335 6.21 10.32 -10.14
N PRO A 336 6.52 9.06 -10.51
CA PRO A 336 7.90 8.65 -10.78
C PRO A 336 8.57 9.45 -11.92
N PHE A 337 7.83 9.82 -12.96
CA PHE A 337 8.39 10.61 -14.06
C PHE A 337 8.64 12.06 -13.62
N ALA A 338 7.69 12.66 -12.89
CA ALA A 338 7.86 13.98 -12.30
C ALA A 338 9.00 14.01 -11.27
N ALA A 339 9.19 12.96 -10.48
CA ALA A 339 10.32 12.86 -9.54
C ALA A 339 11.67 12.84 -10.26
N LEU A 340 11.78 12.08 -11.36
CA LEU A 340 12.98 12.09 -12.18
C LEU A 340 13.27 13.48 -12.75
N GLU A 341 12.23 14.20 -13.14
CA GLU A 341 12.33 15.59 -13.58
C GLU A 341 12.78 16.52 -12.45
N ALA A 342 12.11 16.48 -11.30
CA ALA A 342 12.43 17.30 -10.12
C ALA A 342 13.91 17.19 -9.70
N VAL A 343 14.41 15.94 -9.63
CA VAL A 343 15.80 15.67 -9.29
C VAL A 343 16.76 16.20 -10.36
N THR A 344 16.50 15.91 -11.64
CA THR A 344 17.45 16.23 -12.71
C THR A 344 17.48 17.71 -13.07
N ASN A 345 16.34 18.39 -13.03
CA ASN A 345 16.22 19.84 -13.20
C ASN A 345 16.84 20.57 -12.02
N GLY A 346 16.57 20.12 -10.79
CA GLY A 346 17.15 20.73 -9.59
C GLY A 346 18.68 20.62 -9.52
N LEU A 347 19.26 19.50 -9.97
CA LEU A 347 20.72 19.41 -10.13
C LEU A 347 21.27 20.33 -11.25
N ARG A 348 20.45 20.70 -12.23
CA ARG A 348 20.84 21.57 -13.36
C ARG A 348 20.79 23.04 -13.01
N TRP A 349 19.76 23.48 -12.29
CA TRP A 349 19.50 24.89 -12.05
C TRP A 349 19.95 25.38 -10.68
N GLY A 350 20.31 24.47 -9.76
CA GLY A 350 20.67 24.82 -8.39
C GLY A 350 19.57 24.48 -7.40
N ILE A 351 19.88 24.59 -6.10
CA ILE A 351 18.96 24.12 -5.05
C ILE A 351 17.71 25.00 -4.95
N GLU A 352 17.84 26.32 -5.07
CA GLU A 352 16.70 27.25 -4.97
C GLU A 352 15.68 27.02 -6.09
N GLU A 353 16.13 27.06 -7.35
CA GLU A 353 15.30 26.72 -8.51
C GLU A 353 14.78 25.27 -8.47
N GLY A 354 15.58 24.35 -7.92
CA GLY A 354 15.18 22.97 -7.71
C GLY A 354 14.02 22.83 -6.73
N LEU A 355 14.04 23.57 -5.61
CA LEU A 355 12.95 23.59 -4.63
C LEU A 355 11.68 24.22 -5.19
N LEU A 356 11.80 25.28 -6.01
CA LEU A 356 10.66 25.88 -6.71
C LEU A 356 10.02 24.91 -7.71
N ASN A 357 10.84 24.17 -8.47
CA ASN A 357 10.39 23.15 -9.40
C ASN A 357 9.76 21.95 -8.68
N GLU A 358 10.38 21.45 -7.61
CA GLU A 358 9.83 20.41 -6.73
C GLU A 358 8.45 20.80 -6.22
N ARG A 359 8.33 22.02 -5.67
CA ARG A 359 7.07 22.56 -5.13
C ARG A 359 5.98 22.61 -6.19
N SER A 360 6.31 23.10 -7.39
CA SER A 360 5.38 23.17 -8.53
C SER A 360 4.87 21.78 -8.92
N LEU A 361 5.78 20.82 -9.09
CA LEU A 361 5.43 19.46 -9.51
C LEU A 361 4.59 18.73 -8.46
N VAL A 362 4.98 18.77 -7.18
CA VAL A 362 4.21 18.10 -6.12
C VAL A 362 2.81 18.71 -5.98
N SER A 363 2.67 20.03 -6.19
CA SER A 363 1.37 20.70 -6.07
C SER A 363 0.39 20.32 -7.18
N VAL A 364 0.89 20.08 -8.40
CA VAL A 364 0.06 19.53 -9.49
C VAL A 364 -0.33 18.08 -9.18
N LEU A 365 0.64 17.26 -8.78
CA LEU A 365 0.43 15.85 -8.51
C LEU A 365 -0.54 15.60 -7.35
N ALA A 366 -0.45 16.38 -6.28
CA ALA A 366 -1.28 16.22 -5.08
C ALA A 366 -2.79 16.35 -5.39
N LEU A 367 -3.15 17.14 -6.41
CA LEU A 367 -4.54 17.34 -6.85
C LEU A 367 -4.94 16.39 -7.99
N SER A 368 -4.03 15.51 -8.42
CA SER A 368 -4.32 14.57 -9.50
C SER A 368 -5.31 13.49 -9.05
N PRO A 369 -6.20 13.01 -9.94
CA PRO A 369 -7.09 11.88 -9.65
C PRO A 369 -6.32 10.61 -9.21
N GLN A 370 -5.09 10.45 -9.68
CA GLN A 370 -4.22 9.33 -9.33
C GLN A 370 -3.77 9.41 -7.88
N SER A 371 -3.32 10.59 -7.43
CA SER A 371 -2.91 10.78 -6.05
C SER A 371 -4.09 10.58 -5.10
N HIS A 372 -5.25 11.17 -5.40
CA HIS A 372 -6.46 10.95 -4.61
C HIS A 372 -6.83 9.47 -4.49
N SER A 373 -6.75 8.73 -5.60
CA SER A 373 -7.02 7.29 -5.62
C SER A 373 -6.03 6.48 -4.76
N LEU A 374 -4.74 6.77 -4.88
CA LEU A 374 -3.68 6.08 -4.13
C LEU A 374 -3.72 6.42 -2.64
N VAL A 375 -4.00 7.68 -2.29
CA VAL A 375 -4.22 8.13 -0.92
C VAL A 375 -5.45 7.45 -0.32
N LYS A 376 -6.55 7.33 -1.07
CA LYS A 376 -7.74 6.58 -0.63
C LYS A 376 -7.42 5.12 -0.32
N ILE A 377 -6.68 4.43 -1.21
CA ILE A 377 -6.23 3.05 -0.96
C ILE A 377 -5.39 2.98 0.32
N PHE A 378 -4.45 3.90 0.50
CA PHE A 378 -3.60 3.94 1.68
C PHE A 378 -4.42 4.12 2.97
N LEU A 379 -5.26 5.17 3.03
CA LEU A 379 -6.10 5.46 4.20
C LEU A 379 -7.08 4.33 4.49
N GLY A 380 -7.66 3.72 3.45
CA GLY A 380 -8.56 2.58 3.61
C GLY A 380 -7.84 1.33 4.12
N THR A 381 -6.62 1.09 3.65
CA THR A 381 -5.79 0.00 4.15
C THR A 381 -5.48 0.18 5.63
N GLU A 382 -5.16 1.40 6.07
CA GLU A 382 -4.92 1.69 7.48
C GLU A 382 -6.20 1.56 8.31
N ARG A 383 -7.36 2.03 7.80
CA ARG A 383 -8.66 1.85 8.45
C ARG A 383 -8.98 0.36 8.72
N LEU A 384 -8.86 -0.50 7.71
CA LEU A 384 -9.12 -1.94 7.88
C LEU A 384 -8.13 -2.64 8.82
N LYS A 385 -6.86 -2.20 8.83
CA LYS A 385 -5.90 -2.70 9.82
C LYS A 385 -6.28 -2.29 11.24
N GLU A 386 -6.76 -1.08 11.46
CA GLU A 386 -7.24 -0.64 12.78
C GLU A 386 -8.47 -1.43 13.22
N GLU A 387 -9.41 -1.71 12.31
CA GLU A 387 -10.55 -2.60 12.59
C GLU A 387 -10.10 -4.00 13.01
N GLY A 388 -9.04 -4.54 12.38
CA GLY A 388 -8.46 -5.82 12.77
C GLY A 388 -7.68 -5.81 14.08
N LYS A 389 -7.34 -4.63 14.64
CA LYS A 389 -6.62 -4.51 15.91
C LYS A 389 -7.51 -4.45 17.14
N ARG A 390 -8.83 -4.49 16.99
CA ARG A 390 -9.80 -4.44 18.11
C ARG A 390 -9.63 -5.58 19.11
N ALA A 391 -9.27 -6.78 18.63
CA ALA A 391 -8.89 -7.88 19.50
C ALA A 391 -7.41 -7.83 19.90
N GLU A 392 -7.10 -8.32 21.10
CA GLU A 392 -5.73 -8.38 21.63
C GLU A 392 -4.82 -9.28 20.79
N PRO A 393 -3.53 -8.92 20.60
CA PRO A 393 -2.57 -9.78 19.93
C PRO A 393 -2.41 -11.13 20.64
N TRP A 394 -2.46 -12.20 19.84
CA TRP A 394 -2.40 -13.56 20.39
C TRP A 394 -1.48 -14.50 19.61
N LEU A 395 -1.10 -14.17 18.36
CA LEU A 395 -0.30 -15.08 17.53
C LEU A 395 1.05 -15.45 18.14
N LYS A 396 1.75 -14.51 18.78
CA LYS A 396 3.11 -14.75 19.33
C LYS A 396 3.17 -15.90 20.35
N LYS A 397 2.05 -16.21 21.02
CA LYS A 397 1.91 -17.32 21.97
C LYS A 397 1.11 -18.49 21.40
N ALA A 398 0.59 -18.37 20.19
CA ALA A 398 -0.28 -19.35 19.59
C ALA A 398 0.49 -20.50 18.93
N LYS A 399 -0.09 -21.70 19.01
CA LYS A 399 0.22 -22.83 18.14
C LYS A 399 -0.73 -22.81 16.95
N VAL A 400 -0.18 -22.72 15.73
CA VAL A 400 -0.95 -22.72 14.48
C VAL A 400 -0.73 -24.03 13.73
N GLY A 401 -1.80 -24.75 13.43
CA GLY A 401 -1.79 -25.94 12.60
C GLY A 401 -2.14 -25.63 11.14
N VAL A 402 -1.43 -26.20 10.18
CA VAL A 402 -1.75 -26.13 8.75
C VAL A 402 -1.87 -27.54 8.19
N VAL A 403 -3.04 -27.88 7.66
CA VAL A 403 -3.34 -29.22 7.13
C VAL A 403 -3.28 -29.19 5.61
N GLY A 404 -2.35 -29.95 5.04
CA GLY A 404 -1.92 -29.89 3.66
C GLY A 404 -0.58 -29.17 3.53
N ALA A 405 0.42 -29.84 2.98
CA ALA A 405 1.79 -29.33 2.76
C ALA A 405 2.06 -29.00 1.28
N GLY A 406 1.02 -28.94 0.44
CA GLY A 406 1.11 -28.46 -0.94
C GLY A 406 1.48 -26.97 -1.02
N VAL A 407 1.42 -26.39 -2.23
CA VAL A 407 1.87 -25.01 -2.51
C VAL A 407 1.22 -23.98 -1.58
N MET A 408 -0.11 -24.03 -1.42
CA MET A 408 -0.83 -23.10 -0.55
C MET A 408 -0.51 -23.31 0.93
N GLY A 409 -0.57 -24.56 1.40
CA GLY A 409 -0.27 -24.89 2.79
C GLY A 409 1.15 -24.50 3.21
N ALA A 410 2.15 -24.77 2.37
CA ALA A 410 3.53 -24.35 2.62
C ALA A 410 3.67 -22.82 2.69
N GLY A 411 2.98 -22.07 1.81
CA GLY A 411 2.99 -20.61 1.82
C GLY A 411 2.29 -20.02 3.05
N ILE A 412 1.14 -20.58 3.45
CA ILE A 412 0.41 -20.20 4.68
C ILE A 412 1.30 -20.48 5.90
N ALA A 413 1.85 -21.69 6.01
CA ALA A 413 2.77 -22.04 7.09
C ALA A 413 3.99 -21.10 7.14
N ALA A 414 4.57 -20.75 5.99
CA ALA A 414 5.68 -19.80 5.91
C ALA A 414 5.30 -18.38 6.35
N ALA A 415 4.06 -17.94 6.14
CA ALA A 415 3.56 -16.67 6.65
C ALA A 415 3.45 -16.70 8.19
N PHE A 416 2.84 -17.75 8.75
CA PHE A 416 2.67 -17.90 10.20
C PHE A 416 3.97 -18.15 10.95
N THR A 417 4.92 -18.90 10.39
CA THR A 417 6.20 -19.23 11.05
C THR A 417 7.00 -17.98 11.42
N LYS A 418 6.77 -16.85 10.73
CA LYS A 418 7.44 -15.57 11.03
C LYS A 418 6.87 -14.82 12.23
N LYS A 419 5.70 -15.22 12.74
CA LYS A 419 4.88 -14.42 13.68
C LYS A 419 4.29 -15.21 14.83
N ALA A 420 3.93 -16.47 14.59
CA ALA A 420 3.32 -17.36 15.57
C ALA A 420 4.34 -17.90 16.58
N GLY A 421 3.87 -18.39 17.73
CA GLY A 421 4.72 -19.04 18.73
C GLY A 421 5.30 -20.36 18.24
N SER A 422 4.47 -21.17 17.58
CA SER A 422 4.88 -22.41 16.90
C SER A 422 3.94 -22.75 15.75
N VAL A 423 4.44 -23.46 14.75
CA VAL A 423 3.65 -23.90 13.59
C VAL A 423 3.78 -25.41 13.41
N ALA A 424 2.66 -26.11 13.25
CA ALA A 424 2.62 -27.52 12.90
C ALA A 424 2.06 -27.66 11.48
N VAL A 425 2.77 -28.35 10.59
CA VAL A 425 2.30 -28.66 9.23
C VAL A 425 2.05 -30.15 9.13
N SER A 426 0.86 -30.54 8.67
CA SER A 426 0.50 -31.93 8.45
C SER A 426 0.19 -32.25 7.01
N ASP A 427 0.58 -33.44 6.56
CA ASP A 427 0.22 -34.00 5.26
C ASP A 427 0.33 -35.53 5.32
N ILE A 428 -0.33 -36.22 4.40
CA ILE A 428 -0.21 -37.67 4.24
C ILE A 428 1.05 -38.05 3.44
N SER A 429 1.64 -37.09 2.71
CA SER A 429 2.80 -37.27 1.86
C SER A 429 4.07 -36.71 2.51
N GLU A 430 5.00 -37.60 2.86
CA GLU A 430 6.32 -37.21 3.40
C GLU A 430 7.11 -36.32 2.41
N GLU A 431 6.96 -36.56 1.11
CA GLU A 431 7.58 -35.75 0.06
C GLU A 431 7.05 -34.30 0.08
N GLN A 432 5.74 -34.10 0.27
CA GLN A 432 5.16 -32.76 0.38
C GLN A 432 5.62 -32.06 1.65
N LEU A 433 5.74 -32.79 2.77
CA LEU A 433 6.28 -32.25 4.01
C LEU A 433 7.72 -31.74 3.83
N GLU A 434 8.59 -32.51 3.18
CA GLU A 434 9.97 -32.05 2.95
C GLU A 434 10.02 -30.83 2.01
N ARG A 435 9.21 -30.81 0.94
CA ARG A 435 9.08 -29.64 0.07
C ARG A 435 8.59 -28.40 0.82
N ALA A 436 7.62 -28.56 1.72
CA ALA A 436 7.13 -27.47 2.57
C ALA A 436 8.21 -26.98 3.53
N ARG A 437 8.97 -27.89 4.16
CA ARG A 437 10.12 -27.56 5.03
C ARG A 437 11.15 -26.71 4.29
N GLU A 438 11.54 -27.10 3.08
CA GLU A 438 12.47 -26.33 2.26
C GLU A 438 11.91 -24.96 1.85
N HIS A 439 10.62 -24.89 1.51
CA HIS A 439 9.96 -23.63 1.20
C HIS A 439 9.98 -22.67 2.39
N ILE A 440 9.60 -23.14 3.59
CA ILE A 440 9.57 -22.35 4.83
C ILE A 440 10.98 -21.87 5.19
N LYS A 441 11.99 -22.76 5.14
CA LYS A 441 13.41 -22.40 5.36
C LYS A 441 13.86 -21.28 4.41
N ARG A 442 13.54 -21.38 3.12
CA ARG A 442 13.86 -20.34 2.12
C ARG A 442 13.13 -19.03 2.41
N SER A 443 11.87 -19.09 2.82
CA SER A 443 11.05 -17.92 3.16
C SER A 443 11.61 -17.18 4.39
N LEU A 444 12.05 -17.91 5.42
CA LEU A 444 12.70 -17.34 6.61
C LEU A 444 14.06 -16.71 6.27
N LYS A 445 14.89 -17.41 5.48
CA LYS A 445 16.20 -16.89 5.05
C LYS A 445 16.07 -15.56 4.30
N ARG A 446 15.03 -15.41 3.46
CA ARG A 446 14.72 -14.19 2.71
C ARG A 446 14.07 -13.08 3.56
N SER A 447 13.63 -13.39 4.78
CA SER A 447 13.01 -12.41 5.66
C SER A 447 14.04 -11.37 6.10
N LYS A 448 13.74 -10.10 5.85
CA LYS A 448 14.53 -8.95 6.32
C LYS A 448 14.06 -8.40 7.66
N SER A 449 12.88 -8.81 8.10
CA SER A 449 12.24 -8.32 9.33
C SER A 449 12.55 -9.14 10.58
N LEU A 450 13.35 -10.22 10.43
CA LEU A 450 13.75 -11.11 11.52
C LEU A 450 15.27 -11.17 11.64
N THR A 451 15.76 -11.23 12.87
CA THR A 451 17.17 -11.54 13.17
C THR A 451 17.48 -13.02 12.89
N GLU A 452 18.76 -13.39 12.82
CA GLU A 452 19.13 -14.81 12.65
C GLU A 452 18.71 -15.67 13.85
N GLU A 453 18.74 -15.11 15.05
CA GLU A 453 18.25 -15.79 16.26
C GLU A 453 16.73 -16.05 16.17
N GLU A 454 15.95 -15.04 15.75
CA GLU A 454 14.50 -15.18 15.56
C GLU A 454 14.18 -16.21 14.47
N LYS A 455 14.96 -16.25 13.38
CA LYS A 455 14.81 -17.26 12.32
C LYS A 455 15.07 -18.67 12.85
N ASN A 456 16.14 -18.87 13.62
CA ASN A 456 16.47 -20.17 14.21
C ASN A 456 15.41 -20.61 15.21
N LYS A 457 14.93 -19.70 16.06
CA LYS A 457 13.82 -19.96 17.00
C LYS A 457 12.56 -20.39 16.26
N ALA A 458 12.19 -19.69 15.19
CA ALA A 458 11.04 -20.02 14.37
C ALA A 458 11.16 -21.39 13.69
N LEU A 459 12.36 -21.75 13.22
CA LEU A 459 12.64 -23.09 12.66
C LEU A 459 12.55 -24.20 13.71
N ASN A 460 13.05 -23.96 14.93
CA ASN A 460 12.97 -24.94 16.01
C ASN A 460 11.53 -25.14 16.51
N ALA A 461 10.68 -24.12 16.37
CA ALA A 461 9.26 -24.17 16.70
C ALA A 461 8.36 -24.67 15.54
N LEU A 462 8.96 -25.14 14.44
CA LEU A 462 8.26 -25.75 13.31
C LEU A 462 8.24 -27.27 13.46
N THR A 463 7.05 -27.85 13.48
CA THR A 463 6.84 -29.31 13.48
C THR A 463 6.20 -29.74 12.17
N LEU A 464 6.69 -30.83 11.58
CA LEU A 464 6.09 -31.44 10.39
C LEU A 464 5.77 -32.90 10.72
N GLY A 465 4.60 -33.39 10.28
CA GLY A 465 4.20 -34.78 10.52
C GLY A 465 2.74 -35.02 10.17
N ASP A 466 2.05 -35.81 10.99
CA ASP A 466 0.64 -36.11 10.81
C ASP A 466 -0.28 -35.18 11.63
N ASN A 467 -1.59 -35.46 11.59
CA ASN A 467 -2.62 -34.68 12.27
C ASN A 467 -2.60 -34.82 13.81
N SER A 468 -1.74 -35.63 14.41
CA SER A 468 -1.66 -35.79 15.87
C SER A 468 -1.24 -34.51 16.58
N ASN A 469 -0.47 -33.65 15.90
CA ASN A 469 0.10 -32.42 16.45
C ASN A 469 -0.88 -31.23 16.51
N LEU A 470 -2.17 -31.44 16.22
CA LEU A 470 -3.16 -30.38 16.03
C LEU A 470 -4.16 -30.22 17.18
N SER A 471 -4.15 -31.11 18.18
CA SER A 471 -5.17 -31.17 19.26
C SER A 471 -5.20 -29.92 20.15
N ASP A 472 -4.03 -29.33 20.40
CA ASP A 472 -3.77 -28.14 21.23
C ASP A 472 -3.57 -26.87 20.39
N ALA A 473 -3.75 -26.93 19.07
CA ALA A 473 -3.58 -25.77 18.19
C ALA A 473 -4.67 -24.72 18.48
N ASN A 474 -4.28 -23.45 18.62
CA ASN A 474 -5.21 -22.34 18.81
C ASN A 474 -5.93 -21.95 17.51
N LEU A 475 -5.33 -22.26 16.36
CA LEU A 475 -5.89 -22.10 15.03
C LEU A 475 -5.41 -23.23 14.12
N VAL A 476 -6.34 -23.90 13.45
CA VAL A 476 -6.08 -24.92 12.43
C VAL A 476 -6.56 -24.41 11.09
N ILE A 477 -5.71 -24.43 10.06
CA ILE A 477 -6.03 -23.95 8.71
C ILE A 477 -5.91 -25.11 7.74
N GLU A 478 -7.01 -25.45 7.09
CA GLU A 478 -7.08 -26.50 6.09
C GLU A 478 -6.77 -25.97 4.69
N ALA A 479 -5.83 -26.63 4.00
CA ALA A 479 -5.36 -26.33 2.64
C ALA A 479 -5.10 -27.62 1.82
N VAL A 480 -5.97 -28.61 1.99
CA VAL A 480 -6.01 -29.87 1.22
C VAL A 480 -6.78 -29.69 -0.10
N VAL A 481 -6.85 -30.78 -0.88
CA VAL A 481 -7.53 -30.84 -2.18
C VAL A 481 -8.97 -30.31 -2.12
N GLU A 482 -9.40 -29.64 -3.19
CA GLU A 482 -10.71 -28.97 -3.28
C GLU A 482 -11.86 -29.97 -3.51
N ARG A 483 -12.09 -30.84 -2.52
CA ARG A 483 -13.13 -31.87 -2.51
C ARG A 483 -13.95 -31.79 -1.23
N GLU A 484 -15.25 -31.59 -1.36
CA GLU A 484 -16.17 -31.41 -0.24
C GLU A 484 -16.21 -32.64 0.69
N ASP A 485 -16.28 -33.84 0.13
CA ASP A 485 -16.32 -35.11 0.88
C ASP A 485 -15.05 -35.33 1.72
N VAL A 486 -13.89 -34.99 1.17
CA VAL A 486 -12.59 -35.09 1.85
C VAL A 486 -12.51 -34.06 2.98
N LYS A 487 -12.85 -32.79 2.69
CA LYS A 487 -12.77 -31.71 3.67
C LYS A 487 -13.75 -31.91 4.84
N ARG A 488 -15.00 -32.33 4.58
CA ARG A 488 -15.99 -32.56 5.65
C ARG A 488 -15.54 -33.64 6.63
N LYS A 489 -15.09 -34.79 6.13
CA LYS A 489 -14.52 -35.87 6.98
C LYS A 489 -13.35 -35.36 7.82
N LEU A 490 -12.45 -34.59 7.20
CA LEU A 490 -11.32 -34.00 7.88
C LEU A 490 -11.76 -33.05 9.01
N PHE A 491 -12.75 -32.18 8.79
CA PHE A 491 -13.23 -31.26 9.83
C PHE A 491 -13.95 -31.97 10.97
N GLU A 492 -14.71 -33.04 10.68
CA GLU A 492 -15.31 -33.89 11.72
C GLU A 492 -14.23 -34.53 12.61
N GLU A 493 -13.14 -35.03 12.02
CA GLU A 493 -12.00 -35.61 12.76
C GLU A 493 -11.22 -34.57 13.58
N ILE A 494 -10.91 -33.42 12.98
CA ILE A 494 -10.16 -32.34 13.64
C ILE A 494 -10.98 -31.76 14.79
N SER A 495 -12.27 -31.50 14.59
CA SER A 495 -13.11 -30.86 15.61
C SER A 495 -13.32 -31.70 16.87
N LYS A 496 -13.31 -33.03 16.75
CA LYS A 496 -13.33 -33.95 17.90
C LYS A 496 -12.04 -33.92 18.72
N ARG A 497 -10.90 -33.78 18.04
CA ARG A 497 -9.56 -33.80 18.67
C ARG A 497 -9.16 -32.44 19.25
N ASN A 498 -9.53 -31.36 18.57
CA ASN A 498 -9.27 -30.00 18.97
C ASN A 498 -10.60 -29.35 19.35
N ARG A 499 -10.86 -29.16 20.65
CA ARG A 499 -12.15 -28.68 21.16
C ARG A 499 -12.27 -27.15 21.27
N GLU A 500 -11.13 -26.46 21.39
CA GLU A 500 -11.09 -25.02 21.73
C GLU A 500 -10.59 -24.12 20.59
N GLY A 501 -9.72 -24.64 19.71
CA GLY A 501 -9.08 -23.86 18.65
C GLY A 501 -10.05 -23.43 17.54
N ILE A 502 -9.73 -22.32 16.87
CA ILE A 502 -10.44 -21.92 15.66
C ILE A 502 -10.10 -22.90 14.54
N ILE A 503 -11.10 -23.33 13.78
CA ILE A 503 -10.91 -24.19 12.59
C ILE A 503 -11.26 -23.36 11.37
N ALA A 504 -10.31 -23.23 10.45
CA ALA A 504 -10.47 -22.43 9.24
C ALA A 504 -10.21 -23.25 7.98
N THR A 505 -10.94 -22.95 6.91
CA THR A 505 -10.70 -23.54 5.58
C THR A 505 -10.18 -22.51 4.59
N ASN A 506 -9.15 -22.86 3.81
CA ASN A 506 -8.62 -22.07 2.70
C ASN A 506 -9.30 -22.41 1.36
N THR A 507 -10.50 -23.02 1.37
CA THR A 507 -11.26 -23.26 0.13
C THR A 507 -11.43 -21.97 -0.67
N SER A 508 -11.45 -22.08 -2.00
CA SER A 508 -11.61 -20.94 -2.92
C SER A 508 -12.99 -20.88 -3.58
N SER A 509 -13.79 -21.94 -3.43
CA SER A 509 -15.04 -22.09 -4.18
C SER A 509 -16.14 -22.90 -3.48
N LEU A 510 -15.81 -23.72 -2.47
CA LEU A 510 -16.79 -24.50 -1.73
C LEU A 510 -17.50 -23.63 -0.68
N SER A 511 -18.76 -23.96 -0.40
CA SER A 511 -19.53 -23.24 0.62
C SER A 511 -19.00 -23.56 2.01
N VAL A 512 -18.59 -22.53 2.72
CA VAL A 512 -18.12 -22.64 4.12
C VAL A 512 -19.25 -23.10 5.02
N GLN A 513 -20.48 -22.67 4.75
CA GLN A 513 -21.67 -23.15 5.47
C GLN A 513 -21.83 -24.66 5.34
N ARG A 514 -21.68 -25.23 4.13
CA ARG A 514 -21.78 -26.68 3.93
C ARG A 514 -20.62 -27.43 4.58
N LEU A 515 -19.41 -26.88 4.51
CA LEU A 515 -18.24 -27.48 5.16
C LEU A 515 -18.33 -27.47 6.70
N SER A 516 -19.05 -26.51 7.28
CA SER A 516 -19.27 -26.45 8.74
C SER A 516 -20.18 -27.56 9.28
N GLN A 517 -20.94 -28.25 8.42
CA GLN A 517 -21.86 -29.31 8.83
C GLN A 517 -21.12 -30.54 9.34
N GLY A 518 -21.33 -30.89 10.61
CA GLY A 518 -20.66 -32.00 11.30
C GLY A 518 -19.49 -31.56 12.18
N VAL A 519 -19.11 -30.29 12.15
CA VAL A 519 -18.07 -29.72 13.02
C VAL A 519 -18.61 -29.54 14.44
N GLU A 520 -17.92 -30.09 15.44
CA GLU A 520 -18.23 -29.84 16.86
C GLU A 520 -17.91 -28.39 17.24
N ASN A 521 -18.88 -27.72 17.87
CA ASN A 521 -18.85 -26.29 18.19
C ASN A 521 -18.58 -25.42 16.94
N PRO A 522 -19.54 -25.34 16.00
CA PRO A 522 -19.35 -24.65 14.72
C PRO A 522 -19.15 -23.14 14.86
N ALA A 523 -19.37 -22.57 16.06
CA ALA A 523 -19.11 -21.16 16.35
C ALA A 523 -17.64 -20.73 16.19
N ARG A 524 -16.71 -21.69 16.17
CA ARG A 524 -15.27 -21.48 15.93
C ARG A 524 -14.81 -21.87 14.53
N PHE A 525 -15.75 -22.17 13.62
CA PHE A 525 -15.44 -22.55 12.24
C PHE A 525 -15.64 -21.37 11.29
N ALA A 526 -14.72 -21.13 10.35
CA ALA A 526 -14.86 -20.10 9.32
C ALA A 526 -14.03 -20.41 8.06
N GLY A 527 -14.25 -19.68 6.98
CA GLY A 527 -13.31 -19.60 5.86
C GLY A 527 -12.21 -18.57 6.14
N LEU A 528 -10.99 -18.88 5.73
CA LEU A 528 -9.83 -18.01 5.78
C LEU A 528 -9.04 -18.17 4.49
N HIS A 529 -9.50 -17.49 3.44
CA HIS A 529 -9.06 -17.67 2.07
C HIS A 529 -7.86 -16.77 1.76
N PHE A 530 -6.69 -17.40 1.62
CA PHE A 530 -5.44 -16.80 1.18
C PHE A 530 -5.30 -16.88 -0.35
N PHE A 531 -4.60 -15.91 -0.92
CA PHE A 531 -4.30 -15.85 -2.35
C PHE A 531 -2.86 -16.29 -2.63
N ASN A 532 -2.65 -17.07 -3.69
CA ASN A 532 -1.32 -17.54 -4.10
C ASN A 532 -0.48 -16.40 -4.70
N PRO A 533 0.80 -16.20 -4.31
CA PRO A 533 1.53 -16.82 -3.19
C PRO A 533 1.11 -16.29 -1.82
N ALA A 534 0.75 -17.20 -0.90
CA ALA A 534 0.12 -16.86 0.37
C ALA A 534 1.01 -15.99 1.28
N GLU A 535 2.33 -16.12 1.22
CA GLU A 535 3.29 -15.32 1.99
C GLU A 535 3.53 -13.92 1.40
N VAL A 536 3.14 -13.68 0.15
CA VAL A 536 3.35 -12.42 -0.58
C VAL A 536 2.06 -11.60 -0.68
N MET A 537 0.94 -12.24 -1.00
CA MET A 537 -0.34 -11.56 -1.23
C MET A 537 -0.83 -10.88 0.04
N LYS A 538 -1.33 -9.64 -0.09
CA LYS A 538 -1.73 -8.83 1.07
C LYS A 538 -3.12 -9.17 1.58
N LEU A 539 -4.04 -9.55 0.70
CA LEU A 539 -5.44 -9.79 1.04
C LEU A 539 -5.64 -11.19 1.65
N VAL A 540 -6.56 -11.29 2.62
CA VAL A 540 -7.15 -12.54 3.08
C VAL A 540 -8.65 -12.31 3.26
N GLU A 541 -9.48 -13.14 2.64
CA GLU A 541 -10.92 -13.12 2.84
C GLU A 541 -11.29 -13.99 4.05
N ILE A 542 -12.11 -13.45 4.95
CA ILE A 542 -12.67 -14.15 6.11
C ILE A 542 -14.14 -14.41 5.80
N ILE A 543 -14.55 -15.67 5.82
CA ILE A 543 -15.90 -16.09 5.40
C ILE A 543 -16.62 -16.74 6.58
N PRO A 544 -17.42 -16.00 7.36
CA PRO A 544 -18.20 -16.58 8.44
C PRO A 544 -19.26 -17.53 7.87
N ALA A 545 -19.35 -18.73 8.46
CA ALA A 545 -20.55 -19.56 8.36
C ALA A 545 -21.67 -18.94 9.23
N LYS A 546 -22.89 -19.43 9.08
CA LYS A 546 -24.08 -18.97 9.81
C LYS A 546 -23.89 -19.01 11.33
N GLU A 547 -23.25 -20.06 11.83
CA GLU A 547 -23.04 -20.27 13.28
C GLU A 547 -21.76 -19.60 13.79
N THR A 548 -20.89 -19.08 12.92
CA THR A 548 -19.61 -18.49 13.30
C THR A 548 -19.82 -17.31 14.26
N SER A 549 -19.17 -17.37 15.41
CA SER A 549 -19.22 -16.30 16.41
C SER A 549 -18.46 -15.05 15.96
N GLN A 550 -18.92 -13.88 16.44
CA GLN A 550 -18.21 -12.62 16.23
C GLN A 550 -16.80 -12.65 16.83
N GLU A 551 -16.61 -13.32 17.98
CA GLU A 551 -15.29 -13.51 18.60
C GLU A 551 -14.32 -14.22 17.65
N THR A 552 -14.77 -15.27 16.95
CA THR A 552 -13.95 -15.98 15.97
C THR A 552 -13.57 -15.09 14.81
N VAL A 553 -14.51 -14.29 14.29
CA VAL A 553 -14.24 -13.32 13.22
C VAL A 553 -13.20 -12.30 13.67
N ASP A 554 -13.32 -11.74 14.88
CA ASP A 554 -12.41 -10.72 15.40
C ASP A 554 -11.01 -11.28 15.69
N ARG A 555 -10.93 -12.52 16.21
CA ARG A 555 -9.64 -13.22 16.40
C ARG A 555 -8.96 -13.54 15.07
N LEU A 556 -9.72 -13.90 14.03
CA LEU A 556 -9.19 -14.12 12.68
C LEU A 556 -8.74 -12.82 12.02
N LYS A 557 -9.53 -11.73 12.11
CA LYS A 557 -9.11 -10.40 11.68
C LYS A 557 -7.79 -10.01 12.34
N ARG A 558 -7.68 -10.23 13.65
CA ARG A 558 -6.47 -9.95 14.41
C ARG A 558 -5.28 -10.76 13.94
N ALA A 559 -5.45 -12.06 13.75
CA ALA A 559 -4.40 -12.91 13.22
C ALA A 559 -3.91 -12.43 11.85
N VAL A 560 -4.82 -12.13 10.92
CA VAL A 560 -4.48 -11.61 9.59
C VAL A 560 -3.72 -10.29 9.68
N THR A 561 -4.14 -9.36 10.54
CA THR A 561 -3.44 -8.08 10.73
C THR A 561 -2.06 -8.27 11.37
N GLU A 562 -1.89 -9.19 12.33
CA GLU A 562 -0.58 -9.54 12.91
C GLU A 562 0.40 -10.14 11.88
N LEU A 563 -0.12 -10.84 10.86
CA LEU A 563 0.67 -11.28 9.70
C LEU A 563 1.09 -10.12 8.77
N GLY A 564 0.62 -8.90 9.01
CA GLY A 564 0.81 -7.75 8.12
C GLY A 564 -0.05 -7.82 6.86
N LYS A 565 -1.14 -8.60 6.90
CA LYS A 565 -2.12 -8.77 5.82
C LYS A 565 -3.39 -7.96 6.10
N LEU A 566 -4.23 -7.85 5.08
CA LEU A 566 -5.47 -7.09 5.08
C LEU A 566 -6.66 -8.05 5.19
N PRO A 567 -7.38 -8.07 6.32
CA PRO A 567 -8.59 -8.86 6.45
C PRO A 567 -9.76 -8.17 5.75
N VAL A 568 -10.52 -8.92 4.95
CA VAL A 568 -11.81 -8.49 4.40
C VAL A 568 -12.85 -9.56 4.75
N VAL A 569 -13.94 -9.17 5.41
CA VAL A 569 -14.99 -10.12 5.80
C VAL A 569 -16.02 -10.17 4.71
N VAL A 570 -16.35 -11.38 4.26
CA VAL A 570 -17.25 -11.60 3.13
C VAL A 570 -18.26 -12.70 3.44
N ARG A 571 -19.43 -12.63 2.82
CA ARG A 571 -20.47 -13.65 2.92
C ARG A 571 -20.07 -14.94 2.20
N ASP A 572 -20.58 -16.06 2.69
CA ASP A 572 -20.50 -17.35 2.00
C ASP A 572 -21.42 -17.37 0.77
N VAL A 573 -20.85 -17.01 -0.38
CA VAL A 573 -21.48 -17.08 -1.71
C VAL A 573 -20.53 -17.72 -2.70
N PRO A 574 -21.00 -18.31 -3.82
CA PRO A 574 -20.12 -18.91 -4.82
C PRO A 574 -19.03 -17.93 -5.31
N GLY A 575 -17.76 -18.29 -5.05
CA GLY A 575 -16.60 -17.44 -5.40
C GLY A 575 -16.35 -16.25 -4.46
N PHE A 576 -17.03 -16.19 -3.32
CA PHE A 576 -16.90 -15.13 -2.31
C PHE A 576 -16.98 -13.74 -2.92
N LEU A 577 -15.98 -12.89 -2.71
CA LEU A 577 -15.92 -11.56 -3.29
C LEU A 577 -14.97 -11.50 -4.48
N VAL A 578 -13.69 -11.85 -4.29
CA VAL A 578 -12.67 -11.69 -5.34
C VAL A 578 -12.93 -12.57 -6.55
N ASN A 579 -13.15 -13.88 -6.37
CA ASN A 579 -13.33 -14.78 -7.51
C ASN A 579 -14.66 -14.51 -8.23
N ARG A 580 -15.71 -14.16 -7.49
CA ARG A 580 -17.00 -13.72 -8.04
C ARG A 580 -16.84 -12.52 -8.97
N ILE A 581 -16.15 -11.47 -8.53
CA ILE A 581 -15.95 -10.23 -9.31
C ILE A 581 -14.97 -10.44 -10.47
N LEU A 582 -13.97 -11.31 -10.31
CA LEU A 582 -12.97 -11.59 -11.33
C LEU A 582 -13.52 -12.43 -12.50
N THR A 583 -14.46 -13.34 -12.22
CA THR A 583 -14.96 -14.32 -13.20
C THR A 583 -15.52 -13.67 -14.48
N PRO A 584 -16.38 -12.63 -14.42
CA PRO A 584 -16.86 -11.96 -15.63
C PRO A 584 -15.73 -11.40 -16.51
N TYR A 585 -14.66 -10.84 -15.92
CA TYR A 585 -13.50 -10.33 -16.69
C TYR A 585 -12.77 -11.44 -17.44
N LEU A 586 -12.57 -12.60 -16.79
CA LEU A 586 -11.92 -13.76 -17.43
C LEU A 586 -12.80 -14.40 -18.50
N ASN A 587 -14.10 -14.53 -18.26
CA ASN A 587 -15.04 -15.07 -19.24
C ASN A 587 -15.14 -14.16 -20.46
N GLN A 588 -15.08 -12.83 -20.29
CA GLN A 588 -15.06 -11.92 -21.43
C GLN A 588 -13.76 -11.97 -22.23
N ALA A 589 -12.61 -12.21 -21.60
CA ALA A 589 -11.37 -12.44 -22.33
C ALA A 589 -11.47 -13.67 -23.24
N VAL A 590 -12.08 -14.73 -22.74
CA VAL A 590 -12.40 -15.93 -23.51
C VAL A 590 -13.40 -15.64 -24.64
N SER A 591 -14.47 -14.91 -24.34
CA SER A 591 -15.48 -14.54 -25.35
C SER A 591 -14.88 -13.72 -26.49
N LEU A 592 -14.00 -12.76 -26.18
CA LEU A 592 -13.30 -11.96 -27.17
C LEU A 592 -12.39 -12.82 -28.07
N LEU A 593 -11.74 -13.84 -27.51
CA LEU A 593 -10.95 -14.79 -28.29
C LEU A 593 -11.84 -15.56 -29.28
N LYS A 594 -13.05 -15.95 -28.86
CA LYS A 594 -14.07 -16.57 -29.73
C LYS A 594 -14.59 -15.64 -30.81
N GLU A 595 -14.66 -14.34 -30.54
CA GLU A 595 -15.02 -13.29 -31.51
C GLU A 595 -13.89 -12.99 -32.53
N GLY A 596 -12.75 -13.69 -32.45
CA GLY A 596 -11.63 -13.61 -33.37
C GLY A 596 -10.58 -12.54 -33.03
N TYR A 597 -10.62 -11.98 -31.81
CA TYR A 597 -9.54 -11.12 -31.31
C TYR A 597 -8.31 -11.93 -30.93
N THR A 598 -7.12 -11.34 -31.06
CA THR A 598 -5.87 -12.03 -30.72
C THR A 598 -5.61 -12.02 -29.22
N VAL A 599 -4.89 -13.04 -28.73
CA VAL A 599 -4.39 -13.10 -27.34
C VAL A 599 -3.63 -11.82 -26.98
N GLU A 600 -2.79 -11.33 -27.90
CA GLU A 600 -2.01 -10.12 -27.70
C GLU A 600 -2.85 -8.85 -27.58
N ASP A 601 -3.90 -8.70 -28.39
CA ASP A 601 -4.76 -7.51 -28.36
C ASP A 601 -5.56 -7.44 -27.06
N ILE A 602 -6.12 -8.57 -26.62
CA ILE A 602 -6.88 -8.70 -25.37
C ILE A 602 -5.98 -8.36 -24.17
N ASP A 603 -4.81 -8.99 -24.08
CA ASP A 603 -3.87 -8.77 -22.99
C ASP A 603 -3.23 -7.38 -23.03
N LYS A 604 -3.10 -6.77 -24.22
CA LYS A 604 -2.65 -5.40 -24.36
C LYS A 604 -3.71 -4.41 -23.92
N ALA A 605 -4.98 -4.61 -24.27
CA ALA A 605 -6.08 -3.72 -23.86
C ALA A 605 -6.18 -3.63 -22.33
N ALA A 606 -6.11 -4.77 -21.63
CA ALA A 606 -6.10 -4.78 -20.17
C ALA A 606 -4.87 -4.06 -19.56
N ARG A 607 -3.67 -4.24 -20.13
CA ARG A 607 -2.46 -3.55 -19.67
C ARG A 607 -2.50 -2.05 -19.92
N GLU A 608 -3.03 -1.62 -21.06
CA GLU A 608 -3.22 -0.18 -21.35
C GLU A 608 -4.35 0.43 -20.52
N PHE A 609 -5.32 -0.35 -20.06
CA PHE A 609 -6.26 0.12 -19.04
C PHE A 609 -5.55 0.41 -17.70
N GLY A 610 -4.52 -0.39 -17.37
CA GLY A 610 -3.72 -0.27 -16.16
C GLY A 610 -3.57 -1.57 -15.36
N MET A 611 -4.10 -2.69 -15.84
CA MET A 611 -3.94 -3.99 -15.17
C MET A 611 -2.46 -4.43 -15.20
N PRO A 612 -1.93 -5.07 -14.15
CA PRO A 612 -0.53 -5.51 -14.09
C PRO A 612 -0.23 -6.62 -15.11
N MET A 613 -1.27 -7.35 -15.53
CA MET A 613 -1.19 -8.49 -16.42
C MET A 613 -2.48 -8.58 -17.24
N GLY A 614 -2.38 -9.09 -18.47
CA GLY A 614 -3.57 -9.37 -19.27
C GLY A 614 -4.34 -10.59 -18.76
N PRO A 615 -5.66 -10.69 -19.04
CA PRO A 615 -6.50 -11.75 -18.51
C PRO A 615 -6.10 -13.16 -18.97
N LEU A 616 -5.63 -13.32 -20.21
CA LEU A 616 -5.26 -14.64 -20.73
C LEU A 616 -3.93 -15.10 -20.14
N ARG A 617 -2.97 -14.17 -19.96
CA ARG A 617 -1.77 -14.45 -19.18
C ARG A 617 -2.08 -14.75 -17.71
N LEU A 618 -3.06 -14.07 -17.12
CA LEU A 618 -3.49 -14.34 -15.74
C LEU A 618 -4.07 -15.77 -15.60
N LEU A 619 -4.88 -16.22 -16.55
CA LEU A 619 -5.40 -17.58 -16.58
C LEU A 619 -4.26 -18.62 -16.60
N ASP A 620 -3.19 -18.39 -17.36
CA ASP A 620 -2.04 -19.28 -17.37
C ASP A 620 -1.28 -19.31 -16.03
N GLU A 621 -1.20 -18.19 -15.32
CA GLU A 621 -0.53 -18.11 -14.00
C GLU A 621 -1.36 -18.80 -12.92
N ILE A 622 -2.70 -18.70 -12.97
CA ILE A 622 -3.62 -19.44 -12.10
C ILE A 622 -3.55 -20.95 -12.40
N GLY A 623 -3.48 -21.30 -13.69
CA GLY A 623 -3.61 -22.67 -14.19
C GLY A 623 -5.02 -22.90 -14.75
N LEU A 624 -5.07 -23.40 -15.98
CA LEU A 624 -6.33 -23.47 -16.74
C LEU A 624 -7.33 -24.49 -16.17
N ASP A 625 -6.85 -25.59 -15.60
CA ASP A 625 -7.66 -26.57 -14.89
C ASP A 625 -8.35 -25.99 -13.64
N VAL A 626 -7.61 -25.20 -12.85
CA VAL A 626 -8.15 -24.51 -11.68
C VAL A 626 -9.17 -23.44 -12.12
N ALA A 627 -8.82 -22.65 -13.13
CA ALA A 627 -9.70 -21.61 -13.65
C ALA A 627 -11.02 -22.19 -14.18
N VAL A 628 -10.98 -23.30 -14.92
CA VAL A 628 -12.17 -24.00 -15.43
C VAL A 628 -13.05 -24.51 -14.28
N HIS A 629 -12.46 -25.09 -13.23
CA HIS A 629 -13.21 -25.58 -12.08
C HIS A 629 -13.91 -24.46 -11.30
N VAL A 630 -13.20 -23.35 -11.07
CA VAL A 630 -13.75 -22.15 -10.40
C VAL A 630 -14.85 -21.52 -11.25
N ALA A 631 -14.62 -21.35 -12.56
CA ALA A 631 -15.60 -20.80 -13.48
C ALA A 631 -16.88 -21.66 -13.54
N GLU A 632 -16.75 -22.99 -13.55
CA GLU A 632 -17.89 -23.90 -13.51
C GLU A 632 -18.70 -23.76 -12.22
N THR A 633 -18.03 -23.67 -11.07
CA THR A 633 -18.69 -23.51 -9.76
C THR A 633 -19.42 -22.18 -9.66
N ILE A 634 -18.77 -21.08 -10.05
CA ILE A 634 -19.35 -19.74 -9.99
C ILE A 634 -20.49 -19.58 -11.00
N SER A 635 -20.34 -20.10 -12.22
CA SER A 635 -21.39 -20.02 -13.24
C SER A 635 -22.65 -20.80 -12.86
N ARG A 636 -22.51 -21.93 -12.14
CA ARG A 636 -23.68 -22.63 -11.55
C ARG A 636 -24.37 -21.80 -10.46
N GLY A 637 -23.63 -20.97 -9.73
CA GLY A 637 -24.17 -20.04 -8.74
C GLY A 637 -24.90 -18.84 -9.36
N TYR A 638 -24.50 -18.43 -10.57
CA TYR A 638 -25.02 -17.24 -11.26
C TYR A 638 -25.34 -17.51 -12.75
N PRO A 639 -26.17 -18.52 -13.07
CA PRO A 639 -26.38 -18.99 -14.44
C PRO A 639 -27.09 -17.96 -15.33
N ASP A 640 -27.76 -16.97 -14.74
CA ASP A 640 -28.45 -15.89 -15.43
C ASP A 640 -27.50 -14.85 -16.06
N ARG A 641 -26.24 -14.79 -15.61
CA ARG A 641 -25.33 -13.69 -15.97
C ARG A 641 -23.86 -14.05 -16.12
N MET A 642 -23.42 -15.19 -15.60
CA MET A 642 -22.04 -15.66 -15.75
C MET A 642 -22.00 -16.84 -16.72
N GLU A 643 -21.59 -16.55 -17.95
CA GLU A 643 -21.48 -17.58 -18.99
C GLU A 643 -20.33 -18.53 -18.71
N TYR A 644 -20.57 -19.83 -18.86
CA TYR A 644 -19.55 -20.86 -18.81
C TYR A 644 -19.15 -21.29 -20.23
N HIS A 645 -17.85 -21.38 -20.50
CA HIS A 645 -17.32 -21.79 -21.81
C HIS A 645 -16.77 -23.24 -21.74
N PRO A 646 -17.61 -24.27 -21.99
CA PRO A 646 -17.24 -25.68 -21.80
C PRO A 646 -16.12 -26.14 -22.74
N GLU A 647 -15.97 -25.53 -23.91
CA GLU A 647 -14.88 -25.78 -24.85
C GLU A 647 -13.48 -25.61 -24.23
N PHE A 648 -13.34 -24.85 -23.14
CA PHE A 648 -12.07 -24.73 -22.41
C PHE A 648 -11.67 -25.99 -21.66
N LYS A 649 -12.61 -26.91 -21.38
CA LYS A 649 -12.25 -28.24 -20.86
C LYS A 649 -11.34 -28.98 -21.85
N LYS A 650 -11.56 -28.80 -23.17
CA LYS A 650 -10.72 -29.43 -24.21
C LYS A 650 -9.27 -28.94 -24.17
N ILE A 651 -9.04 -27.68 -23.80
CA ILE A 651 -7.69 -27.12 -23.64
C ILE A 651 -6.96 -27.83 -22.49
N VAL A 652 -7.66 -28.03 -21.38
CA VAL A 652 -7.13 -28.73 -20.20
C VAL A 652 -6.88 -30.22 -20.52
N GLU A 653 -7.80 -30.87 -21.21
CA GLU A 653 -7.67 -32.26 -21.69
C GLU A 653 -6.49 -32.44 -22.67
N ALA A 654 -6.18 -31.41 -23.45
CA ALA A 654 -5.00 -31.37 -24.33
C ALA A 654 -3.67 -31.13 -23.57
N GLY A 655 -3.68 -31.09 -22.23
CA GLY A 655 -2.49 -30.91 -21.39
C GLY A 655 -1.97 -29.47 -21.33
N LEU A 656 -2.74 -28.50 -21.83
CA LEU A 656 -2.41 -27.09 -21.73
C LEU A 656 -2.87 -26.56 -20.37
N LEU A 657 -2.00 -26.63 -19.36
CA LEU A 657 -2.31 -26.28 -17.98
C LEU A 657 -1.87 -24.86 -17.59
N GLY A 658 -1.37 -24.06 -18.53
CA GLY A 658 -0.76 -22.77 -18.27
C GLY A 658 0.71 -22.90 -17.88
N LYS A 659 1.19 -21.98 -17.03
CA LYS A 659 2.60 -21.89 -16.64
C LYS A 659 3.10 -23.14 -15.91
N LYS A 660 2.26 -23.77 -15.09
CA LYS A 660 2.60 -25.02 -14.39
C LYS A 660 2.81 -26.21 -15.32
N GLY A 661 2.13 -26.21 -16.48
CA GLY A 661 2.30 -27.21 -17.54
C GLY A 661 3.28 -26.77 -18.62
N ASN A 662 3.99 -25.66 -18.43
CA ASN A 662 4.85 -24.98 -19.42
C ASN A 662 4.15 -24.53 -20.72
N LYS A 663 2.84 -24.75 -20.89
CA LYS A 663 2.04 -24.33 -22.05
C LYS A 663 0.58 -24.04 -21.65
N GLY A 664 0.04 -22.95 -22.16
CA GLY A 664 -1.36 -22.53 -22.06
C GLY A 664 -1.71 -21.59 -23.21
N PHE A 665 -2.21 -20.39 -22.92
CA PHE A 665 -2.29 -19.29 -23.91
C PHE A 665 -0.92 -18.83 -24.38
N TYR A 666 0.09 -18.98 -23.52
CA TYR A 666 1.49 -18.74 -23.83
C TYR A 666 2.32 -20.02 -23.68
N THR A 667 3.49 -20.03 -24.32
CA THR A 667 4.54 -21.05 -24.13
C THR A 667 5.57 -20.57 -23.11
N TYR A 668 6.01 -21.44 -22.21
CA TYR A 668 6.96 -21.12 -21.12
C TYR A 668 8.27 -21.92 -21.18
N GLU A 669 8.48 -22.66 -22.27
CA GLU A 669 9.65 -23.51 -22.45
C GLU A 669 10.97 -22.68 -22.56
N ALA A 670 12.06 -23.28 -22.07
CA ALA A 670 13.39 -22.79 -22.34
C ALA A 670 13.85 -23.23 -23.74
N ASP A 671 14.50 -22.34 -24.49
CA ASP A 671 15.14 -22.71 -25.75
C ASP A 671 16.29 -23.72 -25.51
N LYS A 672 16.84 -24.29 -26.59
CA LYS A 672 17.99 -25.22 -26.54
C LYS A 672 19.25 -24.64 -25.86
N LYS A 673 19.27 -23.33 -25.57
CA LYS A 673 20.35 -22.61 -24.86
C LYS A 673 19.93 -22.20 -23.43
N GLY A 674 18.81 -22.72 -22.91
CA GLY A 674 18.30 -22.39 -21.57
C GLY A 674 17.63 -21.02 -21.44
N ARG A 675 17.41 -20.29 -22.54
CA ARG A 675 16.75 -18.97 -22.52
C ARG A 675 15.25 -19.15 -22.64
N LYS A 676 14.48 -18.64 -21.67
CA LYS A 676 13.02 -18.66 -21.70
C LYS A 676 12.50 -17.95 -22.95
N LYS A 677 11.80 -18.67 -23.83
CA LYS A 677 11.15 -18.07 -25.01
C LYS A 677 9.65 -18.02 -24.73
N GLU A 678 9.22 -16.93 -24.11
CA GLU A 678 7.79 -16.68 -23.89
C GLU A 678 7.16 -16.10 -25.17
N GLY A 679 6.03 -16.66 -25.59
CA GLY A 679 5.30 -16.26 -26.80
C GLY A 679 3.89 -16.86 -26.82
N VAL A 680 3.03 -16.34 -27.68
CA VAL A 680 1.64 -16.83 -27.80
C VAL A 680 1.64 -18.24 -28.37
N ASN A 681 0.87 -19.12 -27.73
CA ASN A 681 0.64 -20.48 -28.18
C ASN A 681 -0.41 -20.48 -29.30
N LYS A 682 0.02 -20.83 -30.52
CA LYS A 682 -0.89 -20.86 -31.68
C LYS A 682 -1.85 -22.05 -31.66
N ASP A 683 -1.52 -23.11 -30.91
CA ASP A 683 -2.33 -24.32 -30.84
C ASP A 683 -3.70 -24.05 -30.22
N ILE A 684 -3.81 -23.02 -29.36
CA ILE A 684 -5.07 -22.59 -28.74
C ILE A 684 -6.12 -22.20 -29.78
N TYR A 685 -5.72 -21.51 -30.85
CA TYR A 685 -6.65 -21.10 -31.91
C TYR A 685 -7.26 -22.33 -32.60
N ASN A 686 -6.44 -23.34 -32.90
CA ASN A 686 -6.88 -24.58 -33.52
C ASN A 686 -7.79 -25.40 -32.58
N LEU A 687 -7.42 -25.51 -31.30
CA LEU A 687 -8.19 -26.26 -30.29
C LEU A 687 -9.56 -25.65 -30.02
N LEU A 688 -9.66 -24.32 -30.05
CA LEU A 688 -10.91 -23.59 -29.90
C LEU A 688 -11.70 -23.48 -31.20
N GLY A 689 -11.12 -23.86 -32.34
CA GLY A 689 -11.75 -23.72 -33.66
C GLY A 689 -11.97 -22.26 -34.07
N VAL A 690 -11.09 -21.35 -33.63
CA VAL A 690 -11.21 -19.92 -33.85
C VAL A 690 -10.09 -19.42 -34.75
N SER A 691 -10.45 -18.66 -35.78
CA SER A 691 -9.50 -17.99 -36.67
C SER A 691 -9.29 -16.55 -36.18
N PRO A 692 -8.05 -16.08 -35.97
CA PRO A 692 -7.78 -14.68 -35.62
C PRO A 692 -7.95 -13.79 -36.86
N GLU A 693 -9.21 -13.56 -37.26
CA GLU A 693 -9.60 -12.86 -38.49
C GLU A 693 -9.62 -11.34 -38.34
N ARG A 694 -9.79 -10.83 -37.11
CA ARG A 694 -9.70 -9.39 -36.83
C ARG A 694 -8.22 -8.94 -36.81
N LYS A 695 -7.58 -8.90 -38.00
CA LYS A 695 -6.17 -8.51 -38.18
C LYS A 695 -5.94 -7.01 -37.93
N LYS A 696 -5.04 -6.71 -36.97
CA LYS A 696 -4.00 -5.65 -36.88
C LYS A 696 -4.23 -4.18 -37.28
N ALA A 697 -5.21 -3.80 -38.11
CA ALA A 697 -5.45 -2.40 -38.48
C ALA A 697 -6.70 -1.87 -37.78
N GLY A 698 -6.53 -1.04 -36.75
CA GLY A 698 -7.63 -0.28 -36.14
C GLY A 698 -8.40 -0.97 -35.00
N VAL A 699 -7.81 -1.94 -34.30
CA VAL A 699 -8.42 -2.47 -33.06
C VAL A 699 -8.44 -1.37 -32.00
N ASP A 700 -9.64 -0.96 -31.60
CA ASP A 700 -9.84 -0.01 -30.50
C ASP A 700 -9.59 -0.71 -29.15
N LEU A 701 -8.43 -0.44 -28.56
CA LEU A 701 -8.04 -0.99 -27.26
C LEU A 701 -8.90 -0.46 -26.11
N ASN A 702 -9.47 0.74 -26.22
CA ASN A 702 -10.36 1.29 -25.20
C ASN A 702 -11.68 0.53 -25.21
N TYR A 703 -12.22 0.26 -26.40
CA TYR A 703 -13.40 -0.59 -26.55
C TYR A 703 -13.17 -2.01 -25.99
N LEU A 704 -12.03 -2.63 -26.29
CA LEU A 704 -11.67 -3.93 -25.71
C LEU A 704 -11.50 -3.86 -24.19
N ALA A 705 -10.88 -2.80 -23.67
CA ALA A 705 -10.78 -2.59 -22.24
C ALA A 705 -12.17 -2.48 -21.59
N ASP A 706 -13.14 -1.82 -22.23
CA ASP A 706 -14.51 -1.74 -21.72
C ASP A 706 -15.21 -3.10 -21.71
N ARG A 707 -15.08 -3.87 -22.79
CA ARG A 707 -15.58 -5.25 -22.88
C ARG A 707 -15.03 -6.11 -21.73
N LEU A 708 -13.79 -5.90 -21.33
CA LEU A 708 -13.17 -6.64 -20.23
C LEU A 708 -13.58 -6.10 -18.84
N ILE A 709 -13.49 -4.79 -18.63
CA ILE A 709 -13.54 -4.17 -17.30
C ILE A 709 -14.97 -3.89 -16.84
N LEU A 710 -15.86 -3.42 -17.71
CA LEU A 710 -17.22 -3.04 -17.31
C LEU A 710 -18.06 -4.20 -16.72
N PRO A 711 -17.98 -5.45 -17.18
CA PRO A 711 -18.71 -6.55 -16.54
C PRO A 711 -18.15 -6.88 -15.15
N LEU A 712 -16.84 -6.75 -14.95
CA LEU A 712 -16.22 -6.85 -13.62
C LEU A 712 -16.70 -5.72 -12.69
N VAL A 713 -16.77 -4.49 -13.18
CA VAL A 713 -17.33 -3.36 -12.41
C VAL A 713 -18.81 -3.58 -12.09
N ASN A 714 -19.59 -4.05 -13.06
CA ASN A 714 -21.01 -4.33 -12.89
C ASN A 714 -21.26 -5.41 -11.82
N GLU A 715 -20.47 -6.48 -11.84
CA GLU A 715 -20.57 -7.54 -10.82
C GLU A 715 -20.08 -7.08 -9.44
N ALA A 716 -19.07 -6.20 -9.39
CA ALA A 716 -18.64 -5.58 -8.12
C ALA A 716 -19.76 -4.75 -7.48
N VAL A 717 -20.51 -3.99 -8.28
CA VAL A 717 -21.68 -3.24 -7.78
C VAL A 717 -22.77 -4.20 -7.29
N ARG A 718 -23.05 -5.30 -8.01
CA ARG A 718 -23.99 -6.34 -7.54
C ARG A 718 -23.55 -6.95 -6.22
N ALA A 719 -22.30 -7.35 -6.11
CA ALA A 719 -21.76 -7.95 -4.89
C ALA A 719 -21.83 -6.98 -3.69
N LEU A 720 -21.58 -5.69 -3.93
CA LEU A 720 -21.74 -4.65 -2.91
C LEU A 720 -23.20 -4.50 -2.48
N ASP A 721 -24.14 -4.34 -3.43
CA ASP A 721 -25.57 -4.15 -3.12
C ASP A 721 -26.22 -5.39 -2.48
N GLU A 722 -25.73 -6.59 -2.78
CA GLU A 722 -26.15 -7.85 -2.15
C GLU A 722 -25.54 -8.06 -0.75
N GLY A 723 -24.70 -7.14 -0.29
CA GLY A 723 -24.04 -7.19 1.01
C GLY A 723 -23.01 -8.32 1.12
N VAL A 724 -22.35 -8.69 0.02
CA VAL A 724 -21.30 -9.72 0.03
C VAL A 724 -20.12 -9.29 0.89
N SER A 725 -19.72 -8.02 0.78
CA SER A 725 -18.72 -7.40 1.64
C SER A 725 -19.38 -6.94 2.94
N ILE A 726 -18.81 -7.30 4.10
CA ILE A 726 -19.39 -7.04 5.42
C ILE A 726 -18.55 -6.00 6.17
N GLY A 727 -18.84 -4.72 5.92
CA GLY A 727 -18.38 -3.60 6.72
C GLY A 727 -19.38 -3.18 7.79
N GLU A 728 -18.94 -2.33 8.72
CA GLU A 728 -19.82 -1.69 9.73
C GLU A 728 -20.89 -0.79 9.12
N ASP A 729 -20.58 -0.22 7.96
CA ASP A 729 -21.45 0.64 7.18
C ASP A 729 -21.27 0.33 5.67
N PHE A 730 -22.17 0.88 4.84
CA PHE A 730 -22.14 0.67 3.39
C PHE A 730 -20.87 1.22 2.74
N SER A 731 -20.36 2.37 3.20
CA SER A 731 -19.17 3.01 2.65
C SER A 731 -17.91 2.18 2.91
N LEU A 732 -17.81 1.59 4.10
CA LEU A 732 -16.75 0.67 4.48
C LEU A 732 -16.85 -0.64 3.69
N SER A 733 -18.06 -1.14 3.45
CA SER A 733 -18.29 -2.31 2.59
C SER A 733 -17.79 -2.03 1.16
N ALA A 734 -18.11 -0.85 0.61
CA ALA A 734 -17.62 -0.41 -0.69
C ALA A 734 -16.09 -0.25 -0.74
N LEU A 735 -15.50 0.30 0.32
CA LEU A 735 -14.05 0.41 0.48
C LEU A 735 -13.37 -0.97 0.56
N GLN A 736 -13.95 -1.93 1.27
CA GLN A 736 -13.47 -3.31 1.31
C GLN A 736 -13.49 -3.95 -0.08
N VAL A 737 -14.53 -3.71 -0.90
CA VAL A 737 -14.57 -4.17 -2.31
C VAL A 737 -13.44 -3.55 -3.12
N ASP A 738 -13.20 -2.24 -2.99
CA ASP A 738 -12.08 -1.57 -3.66
C ASP A 738 -10.74 -2.19 -3.27
N LEU A 739 -10.47 -2.32 -1.97
CA LEU A 739 -9.20 -2.86 -1.48
C LEU A 739 -9.02 -4.33 -1.84
N ALA A 740 -10.09 -5.13 -1.80
CA ALA A 740 -10.07 -6.52 -2.27
C ALA A 740 -9.78 -6.59 -3.78
N SER A 741 -10.33 -5.69 -4.59
CA SER A 741 -10.02 -5.63 -6.02
C SER A 741 -8.56 -5.23 -6.28
N VAL A 742 -8.01 -4.30 -5.53
CA VAL A 742 -6.61 -3.86 -5.70
C VAL A 742 -5.63 -4.94 -5.23
N TYR A 743 -5.85 -5.53 -4.06
CA TYR A 743 -4.90 -6.47 -3.45
C TYR A 743 -5.15 -7.95 -3.79
N GLY A 744 -6.35 -8.31 -4.23
CA GLY A 744 -6.72 -9.66 -4.64
C GLY A 744 -6.67 -9.85 -6.15
N ILE A 745 -7.38 -8.99 -6.91
CA ILE A 745 -7.42 -9.07 -8.39
C ILE A 745 -6.20 -8.41 -9.03
N GLY A 746 -5.65 -7.37 -8.40
CA GLY A 746 -4.64 -6.50 -9.01
C GLY A 746 -5.27 -5.40 -9.86
N PHE A 747 -6.47 -4.93 -9.52
CA PHE A 747 -7.09 -3.79 -10.19
C PHE A 747 -6.19 -2.55 -10.13
N ALA A 748 -6.20 -1.75 -11.20
CA ALA A 748 -5.30 -0.62 -11.39
C ALA A 748 -5.38 0.38 -10.20
N PRO A 749 -4.34 0.50 -9.35
CA PRO A 749 -4.45 1.23 -8.08
C PRO A 749 -4.54 2.75 -8.26
N PHE A 750 -4.01 3.31 -9.36
CA PHE A 750 -4.19 4.73 -9.70
C PHE A 750 -5.65 5.08 -10.08
N ARG A 751 -6.54 4.08 -10.16
CA ARG A 751 -7.99 4.22 -10.31
C ARG A 751 -8.75 3.92 -9.01
N GLY A 752 -8.04 3.66 -7.90
CA GLY A 752 -8.59 3.48 -6.55
C GLY A 752 -9.10 2.07 -6.26
N GLY A 753 -9.86 1.51 -7.18
CA GLY A 753 -10.55 0.22 -7.03
C GLY A 753 -11.76 0.17 -7.94
N VAL A 754 -12.45 -0.96 -7.99
CA VAL A 754 -13.57 -1.17 -8.92
C VAL A 754 -14.78 -0.26 -8.65
N ILE A 755 -15.12 -0.01 -7.38
CA ILE A 755 -16.20 0.88 -6.96
C ILE A 755 -15.77 2.34 -7.12
N SER A 756 -14.52 2.66 -6.76
CA SER A 756 -13.95 3.99 -7.05
C SER A 756 -13.98 4.33 -8.53
N TYR A 757 -13.60 3.36 -9.39
CA TYR A 757 -13.66 3.54 -10.84
C TYR A 757 -15.10 3.70 -11.35
N ALA A 758 -16.06 2.92 -10.84
CA ALA A 758 -17.49 3.13 -11.13
C ALA A 758 -17.94 4.55 -10.76
N ASN A 759 -17.49 5.06 -9.62
CA ASN A 759 -17.78 6.41 -9.15
C ASN A 759 -17.14 7.48 -10.03
N THR A 760 -15.90 7.28 -10.49
CA THR A 760 -15.24 8.19 -11.45
C THR A 760 -15.96 8.21 -12.80
N LEU A 761 -16.45 7.07 -13.29
CA LEU A 761 -17.27 7.03 -14.51
C LEU A 761 -18.59 7.78 -14.32
N GLY A 762 -19.18 7.70 -13.12
CA GLY A 762 -20.51 8.19 -12.81
C GLY A 762 -21.59 7.20 -13.24
N ALA A 763 -22.62 7.03 -12.41
CA ALA A 763 -23.62 5.98 -12.58
C ALA A 763 -24.38 6.06 -13.91
N LYS A 764 -24.70 7.28 -14.40
CA LYS A 764 -25.37 7.49 -15.69
C LYS A 764 -24.52 7.02 -16.86
N ASN A 765 -23.23 7.38 -16.86
CA ASN A 765 -22.31 6.99 -17.92
C ASN A 765 -22.05 5.47 -17.89
N LEU A 766 -21.84 4.90 -16.70
CA LEU A 766 -21.70 3.45 -16.55
C LEU A 766 -22.94 2.70 -17.09
N LEU A 767 -24.16 3.16 -16.75
CA LEU A 767 -25.39 2.58 -17.25
C LEU A 767 -25.47 2.62 -18.79
N ASN A 768 -25.11 3.75 -19.41
CA ASN A 768 -25.17 3.89 -20.86
C ASN A 768 -24.16 2.97 -21.56
N ARG A 769 -22.91 2.92 -21.07
CA ARG A 769 -21.87 2.04 -21.63
C ARG A 769 -22.25 0.57 -21.47
N LEU A 770 -22.84 0.18 -20.34
CA LEU A 770 -23.33 -1.18 -20.14
C LEU A 770 -24.45 -1.54 -21.12
N LYS A 771 -25.39 -0.63 -21.38
CA LYS A 771 -26.45 -0.83 -22.39
C LYS A 771 -25.89 -1.01 -23.80
N GLU A 772 -24.88 -0.23 -24.17
CA GLU A 772 -24.21 -0.36 -25.48
C GLU A 772 -23.55 -1.74 -25.65
N LEU A 773 -23.03 -2.29 -24.55
CA LEU A 773 -22.38 -3.60 -24.54
C LEU A 773 -23.33 -4.77 -24.29
N GLU A 774 -24.60 -4.54 -23.93
CA GLU A 774 -25.59 -5.59 -23.60
C GLU A 774 -25.78 -6.61 -24.72
N ARG A 775 -25.58 -6.20 -25.98
CA ARG A 775 -25.58 -7.09 -27.15
C ARG A 775 -24.53 -8.21 -27.10
N HIS A 776 -23.54 -8.11 -26.22
CA HIS A 776 -22.46 -9.06 -26.04
C HIS A 776 -22.69 -10.05 -24.88
N GLY A 777 -23.85 -10.00 -24.24
CA GLY A 777 -24.28 -11.01 -23.28
C GLY A 777 -24.75 -10.44 -21.94
N PRO A 778 -25.28 -11.31 -21.07
CA PRO A 778 -25.99 -10.90 -19.86
C PRO A 778 -25.07 -10.28 -18.79
N ALA A 779 -23.76 -10.51 -18.84
CA ALA A 779 -22.79 -9.90 -17.92
C ALA A 779 -22.78 -8.36 -18.00
N TYR A 780 -23.18 -7.79 -19.14
CA TYR A 780 -23.29 -6.35 -19.36
C TYR A 780 -24.65 -5.78 -18.98
N LYS A 781 -25.66 -6.62 -18.68
CA LYS A 781 -26.95 -6.13 -18.22
C LYS A 781 -26.75 -5.42 -16.88
N ALA A 782 -27.05 -4.12 -16.87
CA ALA A 782 -26.76 -3.25 -15.74
C ALA A 782 -27.39 -3.79 -14.44
N ALA A 783 -26.59 -3.82 -13.39
CA ALA A 783 -27.04 -4.13 -12.05
C ALA A 783 -28.13 -3.16 -11.60
N TYR A 784 -29.03 -3.64 -10.73
CA TYR A 784 -30.09 -2.80 -10.18
C TYR A 784 -29.54 -1.54 -9.51
N GLY A 785 -28.48 -1.64 -8.71
CA GLY A 785 -27.90 -0.46 -8.08
C GLY A 785 -27.10 0.45 -9.01
N VAL A 786 -26.64 -0.01 -10.19
CA VAL A 786 -26.14 0.90 -11.23
C VAL A 786 -27.31 1.73 -11.78
N TRP A 787 -28.41 1.07 -12.13
CA TRP A 787 -29.60 1.74 -12.65
C TRP A 787 -30.21 2.73 -11.64
N ARG A 788 -30.33 2.31 -10.37
CA ARG A 788 -30.92 3.12 -9.31
C ARG A 788 -30.08 4.36 -9.01
N ARG A 789 -28.76 4.21 -8.85
CA ARG A 789 -27.85 5.35 -8.68
C ARG A 789 -27.83 6.28 -9.89
N ALA A 790 -27.96 5.76 -11.11
CA ALA A 790 -28.07 6.58 -12.31
C ALA A 790 -29.36 7.43 -12.34
N LYS A 791 -30.47 6.88 -11.83
CA LYS A 791 -31.76 7.57 -11.69
C LYS A 791 -31.73 8.63 -10.59
N GLU A 792 -31.20 8.28 -9.42
CA GLU A 792 -31.19 9.12 -8.22
C GLU A 792 -30.02 10.11 -8.18
N GLY A 793 -28.98 9.93 -9.00
CA GLY A 793 -27.78 10.77 -8.99
C GLY A 793 -26.82 10.50 -7.82
N LYS A 794 -26.94 9.32 -7.18
CA LYS A 794 -26.15 8.93 -6.00
C LYS A 794 -24.77 8.38 -6.35
N SER A 795 -23.86 8.46 -5.37
CA SER A 795 -22.53 7.83 -5.43
C SER A 795 -22.61 6.31 -5.23
N PHE A 796 -21.59 5.58 -5.72
CA PHE A 796 -21.43 4.15 -5.41
C PHE A 796 -20.87 3.88 -4.00
N PHE A 797 -20.56 4.94 -3.22
CA PHE A 797 -20.24 4.84 -1.79
C PHE A 797 -21.45 5.13 -0.89
N GLU A 798 -22.60 5.43 -1.49
CA GLU A 798 -23.86 5.69 -0.80
C GLU A 798 -24.80 4.49 -0.93
N GLU A 799 -25.52 4.21 0.15
CA GLU A 799 -26.56 3.20 0.20
C GLU A 799 -27.78 3.65 -0.64
N ILE A 800 -28.39 2.69 -1.34
CA ILE A 800 -29.48 2.96 -2.29
C ILE A 800 -30.85 2.96 -1.63
#